data_AF-A0A543A637-F1
#
_entry.id   AF-A0A543A637-F1
#
_cell.length_a   1.000
_cell.length_b   1.000
_cell.length_c   1.000
_cell.angle_alpha   90.00
_cell.angle_beta   90.00
_cell.angle_gamma   90.00
#
_symmetry.space_group_name_H-M   'P 1'
#
loop_
_entity.id
_entity.type
_entity.pdbx_description
1 polymer ?
#
loop_
_entity_poly.entity_id
_entity_poly.type
_entity_poly.pdbx_seq_one_letter_code
_entity_poly.pdbx_strand_id
1 'polypeptide(L)'
;MFSARQVLGSVVGLTAAVTGISAVAVPAARAATAAEAVTIADIQGTGAASPLDGETVTTSGIVTAAYPSGGFYGFYLQTSGTGGELDLGDHDASDAVFVYQPRSAGAVTVEPGDAVTVTGEVTEYAGLTEVSVAAAGDIVTDGSGSIDPVVSRWPASAAQKESLEGMLLAPQGDFTVSNTYGVENYGELGLAHGDHPLLQPTEVARPGSEEADAVEEDNAARGIVLDDGSSSTLRPPTSRTVPYVSNESPVVVGASVDFRGPVILSEGGSPSAPTYRLQPTQVATADPASWPADFENLRTDAPDEGKIGRRADVKIASFNVLNYFTTLGDADDDNVGDGGCQAYKDRAGDGNNVSGGCDQRGAWDPADLGRQQAKIVSAINALDADVVGLMEIENSARLGEPTDEATRSLVDALNAAAGRPVWTANPSSAELPDAAGSDVITNAIIYKRSVVRPLGEARALGDQSGDDQAFGNAREPIGQVFTPVAGGAPFFFVVNHFKSKGSPGPWPGDGDTGDGQGASNESRVRQATALVSWVSSIKDETGIADVALAGDFNSYTQEDPMQVLYEAGFADSETLSGNGEYSYSFSGLVGSLDHVLLNEHAQRRFTGSDIWSINSGESVLFEYSRYNYTGVDLHTDTPFRSSDHDPVVVGLTRNAGR
;
A
#
# COMPACT_ATOMS: atom_id res chain seq x y z
N MET A 1 -18.62 2.60 7.92
CA MET A 1 -19.55 2.17 8.99
C MET A 1 -20.90 1.81 8.37
N PHE A 2 -21.24 0.52 8.26
CA PHE A 2 -22.57 0.11 7.80
C PHE A 2 -23.51 -0.08 8.99
N SER A 3 -24.58 0.72 9.00
CA SER A 3 -25.59 0.81 10.05
C SER A 3 -26.53 -0.38 10.04
N ALA A 4 -26.68 -1.02 11.20
CA ALA A 4 -27.64 -2.08 11.46
C ALA A 4 -29.08 -1.53 11.51
N ARG A 5 -30.00 -2.13 10.75
CA ARG A 5 -31.45 -1.89 10.91
C ARG A 5 -32.15 -3.14 11.44
N GLN A 6 -32.77 -2.94 12.60
CA GLN A 6 -33.69 -3.85 13.28
C GLN A 6 -34.92 -4.16 12.43
N VAL A 7 -35.38 -5.41 12.48
CA VAL A 7 -36.68 -5.84 11.96
C VAL A 7 -37.66 -5.94 13.14
N LEU A 8 -38.69 -5.07 13.15
CA LEU A 8 -39.88 -5.22 13.97
C LEU A 8 -40.91 -6.11 13.23
N GLY A 9 -41.55 -6.99 13.99
CA GLY A 9 -42.51 -7.95 13.49
C GLY A 9 -43.86 -7.37 13.07
N SER A 10 -44.65 -8.21 12.41
CA SER A 10 -46.10 -8.11 12.35
C SER A 10 -46.71 -9.49 12.12
N VAL A 11 -47.55 -9.89 13.08
CA VAL A 11 -48.43 -11.06 13.04
C VAL A 11 -49.80 -10.56 12.60
N VAL A 12 -50.35 -11.09 11.51
CA VAL A 12 -51.80 -11.23 11.29
C VAL A 12 -52.03 -12.52 10.51
N GLY A 13 -52.76 -13.45 11.11
CA GLY A 13 -53.17 -14.69 10.46
C GLY A 13 -54.52 -14.58 9.77
N LEU A 14 -54.84 -15.55 8.90
CA LEU A 14 -56.18 -16.12 8.84
C LEU A 14 -56.24 -17.45 8.07
N THR A 15 -56.98 -18.38 8.68
CA THR A 15 -57.83 -19.43 8.10
C THR A 15 -57.23 -20.68 7.44
N ALA A 16 -57.51 -21.80 8.12
CA ALA A 16 -57.45 -23.17 7.62
C ALA A 16 -58.57 -23.48 6.60
N ALA A 17 -58.24 -24.32 5.63
CA ALA A 17 -59.17 -25.19 4.92
C ALA A 17 -58.48 -26.53 4.63
N VAL A 18 -59.26 -27.59 4.75
CA VAL A 18 -58.88 -28.98 5.00
C VAL A 18 -58.84 -29.80 3.68
N THR A 19 -58.08 -30.89 3.72
CA THR A 19 -58.13 -32.11 2.89
C THR A 19 -57.63 -32.08 1.43
N GLY A 20 -56.45 -32.69 1.25
CA GLY A 20 -56.03 -33.39 0.04
C GLY A 20 -55.00 -34.44 0.40
N ILE A 21 -55.43 -35.68 0.64
CA ILE A 21 -54.53 -36.84 0.76
C ILE A 21 -54.05 -37.15 -0.66
N SER A 22 -52.83 -36.72 -0.99
CA SER A 22 -52.10 -37.16 -2.17
C SER A 22 -50.96 -38.06 -1.73
N ALA A 23 -50.84 -39.20 -2.41
CA ALA A 23 -49.90 -40.28 -2.11
C ALA A 23 -48.47 -39.77 -1.94
N VAL A 24 -47.80 -40.23 -0.88
CA VAL A 24 -46.34 -40.15 -0.74
C VAL A 24 -45.75 -40.99 -1.88
N ALA A 25 -45.26 -40.31 -2.92
CA ALA A 25 -44.35 -40.92 -3.86
C ALA A 25 -43.04 -41.18 -3.10
N VAL A 26 -42.74 -42.45 -2.85
CA VAL A 26 -41.39 -42.89 -2.50
C VAL A 26 -40.49 -42.45 -3.67
N PRO A 27 -39.40 -41.71 -3.44
CA PRO A 27 -38.47 -41.41 -4.53
C PRO A 27 -37.94 -42.75 -5.02
N ALA A 28 -38.18 -43.06 -6.29
CA ALA A 28 -37.47 -44.13 -6.96
C ALA A 28 -35.98 -43.81 -6.85
N ALA A 29 -35.19 -44.74 -6.31
CA ALA A 29 -33.74 -44.65 -6.34
C ALA A 29 -33.31 -44.36 -7.79
N ARG A 30 -32.78 -43.16 -8.03
CA ARG A 30 -32.10 -42.83 -9.28
C ARG A 30 -30.95 -43.83 -9.37
N ALA A 31 -31.01 -44.74 -10.33
CA ALA A 31 -29.88 -45.61 -10.61
C ALA A 31 -28.67 -44.69 -10.87
N ALA A 32 -27.59 -44.89 -10.11
CA ALA A 32 -26.33 -44.22 -10.36
C ALA A 32 -25.87 -44.65 -11.76
N THR A 33 -26.12 -43.80 -12.75
CA THR A 33 -25.41 -43.86 -14.01
C THR A 33 -23.94 -43.64 -13.69
N ALA A 34 -23.06 -44.52 -14.17
CA ALA A 34 -21.61 -44.28 -14.06
C ALA A 34 -21.32 -42.89 -14.61
N ALA A 35 -20.55 -42.08 -13.87
CA ALA A 35 -20.15 -40.74 -14.31
C ALA A 35 -19.45 -40.84 -15.68
N GLU A 36 -19.68 -39.85 -16.53
CA GLU A 36 -19.07 -39.82 -17.87
C GLU A 36 -17.57 -39.54 -17.74
N ALA A 37 -16.75 -40.30 -18.46
CA ALA A 37 -15.32 -40.06 -18.52
C ALA A 37 -15.04 -38.96 -19.55
N VAL A 38 -14.52 -37.82 -19.10
CA VAL A 38 -14.27 -36.62 -19.94
C VAL A 38 -12.84 -36.14 -19.75
N THR A 39 -12.30 -35.44 -20.76
CA THR A 39 -10.98 -34.82 -20.65
C THR A 39 -11.07 -33.55 -19.81
N ILE A 40 -9.95 -33.10 -19.23
CA ILE A 40 -9.92 -31.84 -18.49
C ILE A 40 -10.23 -30.64 -19.42
N ALA A 41 -9.77 -30.68 -20.67
CA ALA A 41 -10.12 -29.67 -21.67
C ALA A 41 -11.62 -29.61 -21.98
N ASP A 42 -12.34 -30.74 -21.94
CA ASP A 42 -13.81 -30.75 -22.09
C ASP A 42 -14.52 -30.18 -20.84
N ILE A 43 -13.92 -30.35 -19.65
CA ILE A 43 -14.41 -29.73 -18.40
C ILE A 43 -14.23 -28.23 -18.45
N GLN A 44 -13.04 -27.76 -18.85
CA GLN A 44 -12.76 -26.33 -18.95
C GLN A 44 -13.59 -25.66 -20.06
N GLY A 45 -13.62 -26.28 -21.25
CA GLY A 45 -14.19 -25.64 -22.44
C GLY A 45 -13.36 -24.44 -22.90
N THR A 46 -13.95 -23.61 -23.77
CA THR A 46 -13.25 -22.48 -24.42
C THR A 46 -13.76 -21.11 -23.98
N GLY A 47 -14.53 -21.04 -22.90
CA GLY A 47 -15.13 -19.82 -22.37
C GLY A 47 -14.90 -19.73 -20.87
N ALA A 48 -15.23 -18.59 -20.28
CA ALA A 48 -14.99 -18.28 -18.86
C ALA A 48 -15.88 -19.06 -17.85
N ALA A 49 -16.51 -20.14 -18.29
CA ALA A 49 -17.30 -21.02 -17.44
C ALA A 49 -17.42 -22.38 -18.12
N SER A 50 -17.35 -23.42 -17.33
CA SER A 50 -17.44 -24.79 -17.79
C SER A 50 -18.77 -25.07 -18.52
N PRO A 51 -18.75 -25.77 -19.68
CA PRO A 51 -19.96 -26.29 -20.29
C PRO A 51 -20.60 -27.45 -19.51
N LEU A 52 -19.91 -27.96 -18.48
CA LEU A 52 -20.32 -29.11 -17.66
C LEU A 52 -20.69 -28.70 -16.22
N ASP A 53 -20.84 -27.41 -15.90
CA ASP A 53 -21.24 -26.93 -14.57
C ASP A 53 -22.51 -27.64 -14.05
N GLY A 54 -22.41 -28.21 -12.85
CA GLY A 54 -23.44 -29.03 -12.20
C GLY A 54 -23.52 -30.49 -12.66
N GLU A 55 -22.64 -30.95 -13.57
CA GLU A 55 -22.55 -32.34 -13.99
C GLU A 55 -21.51 -33.14 -13.18
N THR A 56 -21.79 -34.41 -12.93
CA THR A 56 -20.83 -35.33 -12.28
C THR A 56 -20.01 -36.06 -13.34
N VAL A 57 -18.70 -35.84 -13.31
CA VAL A 57 -17.74 -36.34 -14.31
C VAL A 57 -16.69 -37.25 -13.66
N THR A 58 -15.97 -38.02 -14.49
CA THR A 58 -14.71 -38.69 -14.11
C THR A 58 -13.59 -38.23 -15.03
N THR A 59 -12.47 -37.81 -14.47
CA THR A 59 -11.29 -37.37 -15.24
C THR A 59 -10.00 -37.84 -14.58
N SER A 60 -8.90 -37.85 -15.33
CA SER A 60 -7.60 -38.32 -14.86
C SER A 60 -6.49 -37.36 -15.25
N GLY A 61 -5.46 -37.24 -14.41
CA GLY A 61 -4.31 -36.39 -14.69
C GLY A 61 -3.17 -36.61 -13.70
N ILE A 62 -2.19 -35.70 -13.74
CA ILE A 62 -1.06 -35.63 -12.82
C ILE A 62 -1.27 -34.45 -11.88
N VAL A 63 -1.07 -34.66 -10.59
CA VAL A 63 -1.14 -33.59 -9.59
C VAL A 63 0.04 -32.64 -9.77
N THR A 64 -0.21 -31.34 -9.93
CA THR A 64 0.83 -30.30 -10.13
C THR A 64 1.07 -29.44 -8.89
N ALA A 65 0.08 -29.30 -8.02
CA ALA A 65 0.15 -28.61 -6.74
C ALA A 65 -0.89 -29.17 -5.77
N ALA A 66 -0.61 -29.21 -4.47
CA ALA A 66 -1.53 -29.73 -3.47
C ALA A 66 -1.52 -28.89 -2.18
N TYR A 67 -2.71 -28.66 -1.61
CA TYR A 67 -2.93 -27.77 -0.46
C TYR A 67 -3.63 -28.51 0.69
N PRO A 68 -2.91 -29.40 1.42
CA PRO A 68 -3.47 -30.13 2.56
C PRO A 68 -3.73 -29.24 3.78
N SER A 69 -3.11 -28.06 3.81
CA SER A 69 -3.28 -27.02 4.82
C SER A 69 -3.59 -25.66 4.16
N GLY A 70 -3.67 -24.57 4.93
CA GLY A 70 -3.89 -23.24 4.37
C GLY A 70 -5.35 -22.91 4.09
N GLY A 71 -6.22 -23.90 3.90
CA GLY A 71 -7.66 -23.67 3.76
C GLY A 71 -8.22 -23.90 2.35
N PHE A 72 -7.36 -24.02 1.34
CA PHE A 72 -7.78 -24.33 -0.03
C PHE A 72 -8.45 -25.71 -0.12
N TYR A 73 -7.96 -26.70 0.65
CA TYR A 73 -8.49 -28.08 0.68
C TYR A 73 -8.67 -28.69 -0.71
N GLY A 74 -7.60 -28.79 -1.47
CA GLY A 74 -7.64 -29.38 -2.80
C GLY A 74 -6.26 -29.49 -3.42
N PHE A 75 -6.25 -29.75 -4.71
CA PHE A 75 -5.03 -29.89 -5.52
C PHE A 75 -5.34 -29.59 -6.99
N TYR A 76 -4.34 -29.13 -7.74
CA TYR A 76 -4.46 -28.96 -9.18
C TYR A 76 -4.11 -30.26 -9.89
N LEU A 77 -4.93 -30.62 -10.87
CA LEU A 77 -4.78 -31.81 -11.71
C LEU A 77 -4.60 -31.36 -13.17
N GLN A 78 -3.54 -31.83 -13.83
CA GLN A 78 -3.27 -31.49 -15.23
C GLN A 78 -3.14 -32.74 -16.10
N THR A 79 -3.64 -32.68 -17.33
CA THR A 79 -3.64 -33.79 -18.28
C THR A 79 -2.21 -34.26 -18.57
N SER A 80 -1.97 -35.57 -18.49
CA SER A 80 -0.64 -36.13 -18.75
C SER A 80 -0.16 -35.84 -20.18
N GLY A 81 1.07 -35.33 -20.32
CA GLY A 81 1.70 -35.06 -21.61
C GLY A 81 1.38 -33.67 -22.19
N THR A 82 0.72 -32.80 -21.44
CA THR A 82 0.49 -31.39 -21.80
C THR A 82 1.51 -30.47 -21.11
N GLY A 83 1.51 -29.19 -21.48
CA GLY A 83 2.48 -28.19 -21.02
C GLY A 83 3.66 -27.99 -21.97
N GLY A 84 4.80 -27.52 -21.44
CA GLY A 84 5.98 -27.19 -22.23
C GLY A 84 5.84 -25.92 -23.08
N GLU A 85 6.44 -25.91 -24.27
CA GLU A 85 6.30 -24.81 -25.22
C GLU A 85 4.90 -24.85 -25.87
N LEU A 86 4.15 -23.76 -25.72
CA LEU A 86 2.76 -23.66 -26.16
C LEU A 86 2.52 -22.38 -26.95
N ASP A 87 1.80 -22.47 -28.07
CA ASP A 87 1.31 -21.29 -28.79
C ASP A 87 -0.05 -20.89 -28.22
N LEU A 88 -0.08 -19.81 -27.43
CA LEU A 88 -1.31 -19.28 -26.83
C LEU A 88 -2.30 -18.72 -27.87
N GLY A 89 -1.90 -18.57 -29.14
CA GLY A 89 -2.82 -18.22 -30.23
C GLY A 89 -3.67 -19.40 -30.70
N ASP A 90 -3.21 -20.63 -30.47
CA ASP A 90 -3.86 -21.88 -30.90
C ASP A 90 -4.31 -22.77 -29.71
N HIS A 91 -4.15 -22.27 -28.49
CA HIS A 91 -4.54 -22.96 -27.25
C HIS A 91 -5.79 -22.33 -26.65
N ASP A 92 -6.93 -23.00 -26.88
CA ASP A 92 -8.26 -22.44 -26.62
C ASP A 92 -8.94 -22.97 -25.35
N ALA A 93 -8.37 -23.98 -24.67
CA ALA A 93 -8.94 -24.60 -23.47
C ALA A 93 -7.82 -25.13 -22.56
N SER A 94 -7.96 -24.92 -21.25
CA SER A 94 -6.97 -25.40 -20.28
C SER A 94 -6.95 -26.92 -20.15
N ASP A 95 -5.75 -27.47 -19.98
CA ASP A 95 -5.52 -28.89 -19.70
C ASP A 95 -5.49 -29.20 -18.19
N ALA A 96 -5.78 -28.23 -17.33
CA ALA A 96 -5.76 -28.37 -15.88
C ALA A 96 -7.06 -27.93 -15.21
N VAL A 97 -7.34 -28.46 -14.02
CA VAL A 97 -8.51 -28.12 -13.21
C VAL A 97 -8.17 -28.22 -11.73
N PHE A 98 -8.80 -27.40 -10.89
CA PHE A 98 -8.69 -27.55 -9.45
C PHE A 98 -9.65 -28.62 -8.94
N VAL A 99 -9.16 -29.55 -8.13
CA VAL A 99 -9.99 -30.55 -7.46
C VAL A 99 -10.24 -30.10 -6.03
N TYR A 100 -11.46 -29.64 -5.76
CA TYR A 100 -11.87 -29.23 -4.42
C TYR A 100 -12.28 -30.46 -3.60
N GLN A 101 -11.56 -30.70 -2.50
CA GLN A 101 -11.78 -31.78 -1.56
C GLN A 101 -12.16 -31.21 -0.19
N PRO A 102 -13.45 -30.92 0.06
CA PRO A 102 -13.87 -30.34 1.34
C PRO A 102 -13.46 -31.25 2.51
N ARG A 103 -13.19 -30.67 3.69
CA ARG A 103 -12.82 -31.44 4.90
C ARG A 103 -13.77 -32.58 5.25
N SER A 104 -15.05 -32.47 4.88
CA SER A 104 -16.05 -33.53 5.06
C SER A 104 -15.80 -34.75 4.17
N ALA A 105 -15.14 -34.57 3.01
CA ALA A 105 -14.74 -35.64 2.10
C ALA A 105 -13.47 -36.37 2.57
N GLY A 106 -12.60 -35.71 3.35
CA GLY A 106 -11.39 -36.30 3.93
C GLY A 106 -10.22 -35.31 3.99
N ALA A 107 -9.03 -35.80 4.34
CA ALA A 107 -7.80 -35.03 4.18
C ALA A 107 -7.27 -35.17 2.75
N VAL A 108 -6.69 -34.09 2.22
CA VAL A 108 -5.89 -34.16 0.98
C VAL A 108 -4.62 -34.95 1.29
N THR A 109 -4.39 -36.03 0.55
CA THR A 109 -3.26 -36.97 0.76
C THR A 109 -2.45 -37.23 -0.50
N VAL A 110 -2.86 -36.63 -1.63
CA VAL A 110 -2.12 -36.67 -2.89
C VAL A 110 -0.96 -35.69 -2.84
N GLU A 111 0.11 -36.00 -3.55
CA GLU A 111 1.31 -35.19 -3.66
C GLU A 111 1.57 -34.80 -5.13
N PRO A 112 2.25 -33.68 -5.40
CA PRO A 112 2.71 -33.36 -6.75
C PRO A 112 3.46 -34.53 -7.39
N GLY A 113 3.07 -34.89 -8.62
CA GLY A 113 3.57 -36.04 -9.37
C GLY A 113 2.73 -37.32 -9.25
N ASP A 114 1.73 -37.38 -8.36
CA ASP A 114 0.78 -38.50 -8.34
C ASP A 114 -0.09 -38.47 -9.60
N ALA A 115 -0.30 -39.65 -10.22
CA ALA A 115 -1.29 -39.82 -11.27
C ALA A 115 -2.60 -40.27 -10.62
N VAL A 116 -3.67 -39.48 -10.78
CA VAL A 116 -4.95 -39.72 -10.11
C VAL A 116 -6.12 -39.69 -11.07
N THR A 117 -7.13 -40.51 -10.77
CA THR A 117 -8.47 -40.45 -11.36
C THR A 117 -9.44 -39.90 -10.31
N VAL A 118 -10.22 -38.90 -10.70
CA VAL A 118 -11.15 -38.16 -9.83
C VAL A 118 -12.56 -38.26 -10.38
N THR A 119 -13.53 -38.55 -9.51
CA THR A 119 -14.97 -38.46 -9.80
C THR A 119 -15.60 -37.35 -8.95
N GLY A 120 -16.26 -36.37 -9.56
CA GLY A 120 -16.82 -35.23 -8.81
C GLY A 120 -17.79 -34.41 -9.64
N GLU A 121 -18.47 -33.46 -8.98
CA GLU A 121 -19.34 -32.47 -9.63
C GLU A 121 -18.50 -31.29 -10.10
N VAL A 122 -18.66 -30.88 -11.37
CA VAL A 122 -18.03 -29.66 -11.89
C VAL A 122 -18.76 -28.44 -11.33
N THR A 123 -18.04 -27.45 -10.83
CA THR A 123 -18.59 -26.24 -10.23
C THR A 123 -17.76 -25.01 -10.55
N GLU A 124 -18.41 -23.85 -10.63
CA GLU A 124 -17.75 -22.53 -10.72
C GLU A 124 -17.58 -21.88 -9.34
N TYR A 125 -16.37 -21.45 -9.00
CA TYR A 125 -16.12 -20.71 -7.77
C TYR A 125 -15.09 -19.58 -7.95
N ALA A 126 -15.54 -18.33 -7.76
CA ALA A 126 -14.69 -17.15 -7.84
C ALA A 126 -13.87 -17.06 -9.15
N GLY A 127 -14.51 -17.38 -10.27
CA GLY A 127 -13.90 -17.38 -11.61
C GLY A 127 -13.22 -18.70 -11.99
N LEU A 128 -12.96 -19.60 -11.03
CA LEU A 128 -12.27 -20.86 -11.25
C LEU A 128 -13.24 -22.02 -11.55
N THR A 129 -12.93 -22.80 -12.58
CA THR A 129 -13.56 -24.12 -12.80
C THR A 129 -12.97 -25.15 -11.84
N GLU A 130 -13.82 -25.82 -11.06
CA GLU A 130 -13.43 -26.84 -10.08
C GLU A 130 -14.14 -28.18 -10.30
N VAL A 131 -13.52 -29.28 -9.88
CA VAL A 131 -14.17 -30.58 -9.68
C VAL A 131 -14.29 -30.86 -8.19
N SER A 132 -15.51 -30.78 -7.66
CA SER A 132 -15.82 -30.97 -6.25
C SER A 132 -16.09 -32.45 -5.92
N VAL A 133 -15.29 -33.02 -5.03
CA VAL A 133 -15.43 -34.44 -4.62
C VAL A 133 -16.24 -34.60 -3.34
N ALA A 134 -17.03 -35.66 -3.24
CA ALA A 134 -17.89 -35.91 -2.08
C ALA A 134 -17.21 -36.76 -0.99
N ALA A 135 -16.27 -37.63 -1.38
CA ALA A 135 -15.53 -38.51 -0.48
C ALA A 135 -14.11 -38.80 -0.99
N ALA A 136 -13.19 -39.14 -0.08
CA ALA A 136 -11.82 -39.51 -0.43
C ALA A 136 -11.74 -40.73 -1.36
N GLY A 137 -12.76 -41.60 -1.35
CA GLY A 137 -12.84 -42.75 -2.27
C GLY A 137 -13.14 -42.37 -3.73
N ASP A 138 -13.51 -41.11 -3.98
CA ASP A 138 -13.70 -40.58 -5.32
C ASP A 138 -12.39 -40.11 -5.96
N ILE A 139 -11.27 -40.24 -5.24
CA ILE A 139 -9.91 -39.98 -5.71
C ILE A 139 -9.14 -41.30 -5.67
N VAL A 140 -8.67 -41.75 -6.83
CA VAL A 140 -7.91 -43.00 -6.96
C VAL A 140 -6.52 -42.69 -7.49
N THR A 141 -5.49 -42.99 -6.70
CA THR A 141 -4.09 -42.89 -7.15
C THR A 141 -3.72 -44.12 -7.96
N ASP A 142 -3.46 -43.92 -9.26
CA ASP A 142 -3.24 -44.96 -10.25
C ASP A 142 -1.76 -45.09 -10.67
N GLY A 143 -0.89 -44.21 -10.18
CA GLY A 143 0.55 -44.22 -10.47
C GLY A 143 1.23 -42.90 -10.16
N SER A 144 2.29 -42.60 -10.90
CA SER A 144 3.03 -41.35 -10.83
C SER A 144 3.42 -40.86 -12.22
N GLY A 145 3.57 -39.56 -12.41
CA GLY A 145 4.01 -38.92 -13.64
C GLY A 145 4.64 -37.56 -13.40
N SER A 146 4.85 -36.81 -14.49
CA SER A 146 5.36 -35.43 -14.44
C SER A 146 4.69 -34.59 -15.52
N ILE A 147 4.60 -33.30 -15.27
CA ILE A 147 4.15 -32.28 -16.21
C ILE A 147 5.33 -31.36 -16.50
N ASP A 148 5.60 -31.11 -17.78
CA ASP A 148 6.52 -30.06 -18.16
C ASP A 148 5.78 -28.71 -18.04
N PRO A 149 6.25 -27.75 -17.22
CA PRO A 149 5.53 -26.49 -17.04
C PRO A 149 5.41 -25.73 -18.35
N VAL A 150 4.28 -25.03 -18.54
CA VAL A 150 4.10 -24.10 -19.66
C VAL A 150 5.13 -23.00 -19.54
N VAL A 151 5.95 -22.82 -20.56
CA VAL A 151 6.93 -21.72 -20.62
C VAL A 151 6.27 -20.56 -21.32
N SER A 152 5.81 -19.56 -20.55
CA SER A 152 5.14 -18.39 -21.14
C SER A 152 5.45 -17.11 -20.40
N ARG A 153 5.44 -16.01 -21.16
CA ARG A 153 5.27 -14.67 -20.59
C ARG A 153 3.87 -14.49 -20.03
N TRP A 154 3.64 -13.40 -19.30
CA TRP A 154 2.31 -13.06 -18.82
C TRP A 154 1.32 -12.96 -20.00
N PRO A 155 0.18 -13.70 -19.99
CA PRO A 155 -0.74 -13.69 -21.12
C PRO A 155 -1.43 -12.33 -21.29
N ALA A 156 -1.58 -11.89 -22.55
CA ALA A 156 -1.99 -10.51 -22.85
C ALA A 156 -3.51 -10.28 -22.79
N SER A 157 -4.32 -11.34 -22.90
CA SER A 157 -5.78 -11.24 -22.91
C SER A 157 -6.43 -12.17 -21.89
N ALA A 158 -7.64 -11.84 -21.43
CA ALA A 158 -8.41 -12.70 -20.53
C ALA A 158 -8.60 -14.12 -21.11
N ALA A 159 -8.88 -14.25 -22.41
CA ALA A 159 -9.03 -15.56 -23.07
C ALA A 159 -7.75 -16.42 -23.02
N GLN A 160 -6.57 -15.80 -23.09
CA GLN A 160 -5.30 -16.53 -22.97
C GLN A 160 -4.96 -16.87 -21.51
N LYS A 161 -5.42 -16.08 -20.54
CA LYS A 161 -5.30 -16.42 -19.12
C LYS A 161 -6.23 -17.58 -18.77
N GLU A 162 -7.46 -17.53 -19.29
CA GLU A 162 -8.46 -18.59 -19.20
C GLU A 162 -7.97 -19.92 -19.77
N SER A 163 -7.36 -19.91 -20.96
CA SER A 163 -6.83 -21.14 -21.55
C SER A 163 -5.65 -21.73 -20.77
N LEU A 164 -5.08 -21.02 -19.80
CA LEU A 164 -4.05 -21.52 -18.90
C LEU A 164 -4.57 -21.77 -17.46
N GLU A 165 -5.87 -21.67 -17.21
CA GLU A 165 -6.44 -21.79 -15.87
C GLU A 165 -6.04 -23.11 -15.20
N GLY A 166 -5.43 -23.04 -14.02
CA GLY A 166 -4.98 -24.19 -13.23
C GLY A 166 -3.71 -24.85 -13.75
N MET A 167 -3.14 -24.41 -14.88
CA MET A 167 -1.96 -25.05 -15.47
C MET A 167 -0.68 -24.67 -14.72
N LEU A 168 0.26 -25.62 -14.68
CA LEU A 168 1.60 -25.40 -14.19
C LEU A 168 2.37 -24.49 -15.16
N LEU A 169 2.77 -23.31 -14.69
CA LEU A 169 3.43 -22.26 -15.45
C LEU A 169 4.85 -22.03 -14.94
N ALA A 170 5.81 -21.90 -15.85
CA ALA A 170 7.14 -21.36 -15.60
C ALA A 170 7.20 -19.91 -16.12
N PRO A 171 6.94 -18.89 -15.27
CA PRO A 171 6.82 -17.51 -15.72
C PRO A 171 8.07 -17.01 -16.43
N GLN A 172 7.90 -16.29 -17.54
CA GLN A 172 8.98 -15.68 -18.31
C GLN A 172 8.86 -14.15 -18.38
N GLY A 173 10.01 -13.49 -18.45
CA GLY A 173 10.11 -12.03 -18.48
C GLY A 173 10.28 -11.44 -17.08
N ASP A 174 10.33 -10.11 -17.03
CA ASP A 174 10.55 -9.39 -15.79
C ASP A 174 9.23 -9.26 -15.03
N PHE A 175 9.33 -9.27 -13.70
CA PHE A 175 8.22 -9.03 -12.78
C PHE A 175 8.71 -8.14 -11.65
N THR A 176 7.86 -7.23 -11.23
CA THR A 176 8.18 -6.24 -10.19
C THR A 176 7.10 -6.25 -9.12
N VAL A 177 7.47 -6.17 -7.85
CA VAL A 177 6.50 -6.03 -6.75
C VAL A 177 5.81 -4.68 -6.87
N SER A 178 4.47 -4.69 -6.87
CA SER A 178 3.63 -3.49 -6.95
C SER A 178 2.81 -3.22 -5.69
N ASN A 179 2.60 -4.24 -4.84
CA ASN A 179 1.80 -4.08 -3.63
C ASN A 179 2.24 -5.04 -2.52
N THR A 180 2.41 -4.53 -1.32
CA THR A 180 2.70 -5.31 -0.09
C THR A 180 1.57 -5.27 0.94
N TYR A 181 0.50 -4.50 0.70
CA TYR A 181 -0.59 -4.28 1.65
C TYR A 181 -1.47 -5.52 1.86
N GLY A 182 -1.66 -6.33 0.81
CA GLY A 182 -2.47 -7.57 0.86
C GLY A 182 -1.89 -8.62 1.83
N VAL A 183 -0.58 -8.56 2.08
CA VAL A 183 0.15 -9.54 2.88
C VAL A 183 -0.39 -9.64 4.31
N GLU A 184 -0.73 -8.52 4.95
CA GLU A 184 -1.22 -8.47 6.33
C GLU A 184 -2.52 -9.30 6.52
N ASN A 185 -3.40 -9.30 5.52
CA ASN A 185 -4.74 -9.87 5.65
C ASN A 185 -4.89 -11.23 4.95
N TYR A 186 -4.22 -11.39 3.82
CA TYR A 186 -4.46 -12.49 2.89
C TYR A 186 -3.19 -13.24 2.45
N GLY A 187 -1.99 -12.79 2.85
CA GLY A 187 -0.75 -13.38 2.34
C GLY A 187 -0.51 -13.08 0.86
N GLU A 188 -1.14 -12.03 0.32
CA GLU A 188 -1.10 -11.69 -1.11
C GLU A 188 -0.11 -10.53 -1.37
N LEU A 189 0.80 -10.74 -2.32
CA LEU A 189 1.59 -9.69 -2.95
C LEU A 189 0.92 -9.27 -4.27
N GLY A 190 0.94 -7.99 -4.58
CA GLY A 190 0.65 -7.52 -5.95
C GLY A 190 1.95 -7.44 -6.73
N LEU A 191 1.96 -7.99 -7.94
CA LEU A 191 3.05 -7.89 -8.90
C LEU A 191 2.58 -7.16 -10.16
N ALA A 192 3.54 -6.60 -10.88
CA ALA A 192 3.37 -6.11 -12.24
C ALA A 192 4.28 -6.92 -13.17
N HIS A 193 3.76 -7.34 -14.32
CA HIS A 193 4.61 -7.80 -15.41
C HIS A 193 5.43 -6.61 -15.94
N GLY A 194 6.74 -6.79 -16.10
CA GLY A 194 7.69 -5.74 -16.48
C GLY A 194 8.65 -5.35 -15.36
N ASP A 195 9.43 -4.31 -15.62
CA ASP A 195 10.56 -3.82 -14.82
C ASP A 195 10.18 -2.66 -13.87
N HIS A 196 8.89 -2.34 -13.75
CA HIS A 196 8.40 -1.28 -12.88
C HIS A 196 7.02 -1.61 -12.30
N PRO A 197 6.68 -1.06 -11.10
CA PRO A 197 5.36 -1.19 -10.50
C PRO A 197 4.22 -0.64 -11.38
N LEU A 198 2.98 -0.90 -10.96
CA LEU A 198 1.79 -0.25 -11.50
C LEU A 198 1.76 1.22 -11.09
N LEU A 199 1.38 2.10 -12.01
CA LEU A 199 1.47 3.55 -11.83
C LEU A 199 0.13 4.15 -11.45
N GLN A 200 0.12 5.13 -10.56
CA GLN A 200 -1.06 5.95 -10.38
C GLN A 200 -1.34 6.76 -11.66
N PRO A 201 -2.55 6.69 -12.26
CA PRO A 201 -2.84 7.39 -13.52
C PRO A 201 -2.59 8.90 -13.46
N THR A 202 -3.02 9.55 -12.37
CA THR A 202 -2.85 10.99 -12.16
C THR A 202 -1.42 11.42 -11.78
N GLU A 203 -0.47 10.49 -11.68
CA GLU A 203 0.96 10.80 -11.58
C GLU A 203 1.54 11.21 -12.95
N VAL A 204 1.09 10.57 -14.03
CA VAL A 204 1.69 10.72 -15.36
C VAL A 204 0.75 11.31 -16.41
N ALA A 205 -0.56 11.33 -16.15
CA ALA A 205 -1.58 11.88 -17.04
C ALA A 205 -2.60 12.77 -16.33
N ARG A 206 -3.19 13.73 -17.06
CA ARG A 206 -4.18 14.66 -16.49
C ARG A 206 -5.45 13.90 -16.07
N PRO A 207 -6.09 14.28 -14.94
CA PRO A 207 -7.35 13.67 -14.49
C PRO A 207 -8.42 13.62 -15.59
N GLY A 208 -9.02 12.45 -15.78
CA GLY A 208 -10.07 12.22 -16.76
C GLY A 208 -9.65 12.37 -18.24
N SER A 209 -8.35 12.31 -18.54
CA SER A 209 -7.85 12.33 -19.92
C SER A 209 -7.71 10.92 -20.51
N GLU A 210 -7.69 10.81 -21.85
CA GLU A 210 -7.48 9.54 -22.54
C GLU A 210 -6.12 8.89 -22.17
N GLU A 211 -5.12 9.71 -21.83
CA GLU A 211 -3.83 9.21 -21.35
C GLU A 211 -3.92 8.60 -19.94
N ALA A 212 -4.80 9.09 -19.07
CA ALA A 212 -5.02 8.48 -17.76
C ALA A 212 -5.74 7.14 -17.91
N ASP A 213 -6.77 7.09 -18.75
CA ASP A 213 -7.46 5.84 -19.10
C ASP A 213 -6.47 4.80 -19.67
N ALA A 214 -5.54 5.22 -20.53
CA ALA A 214 -4.51 4.34 -21.08
C ALA A 214 -3.55 3.76 -20.02
N VAL A 215 -3.26 4.52 -18.94
CA VAL A 215 -2.46 4.01 -17.82
C VAL A 215 -3.24 2.99 -16.99
N GLU A 216 -4.55 3.22 -16.80
CA GLU A 216 -5.42 2.23 -16.14
C GLU A 216 -5.51 0.92 -16.93
N GLU A 217 -5.66 1.01 -18.25
CA GLU A 217 -5.67 -0.15 -19.15
C GLU A 217 -4.33 -0.90 -19.12
N ASP A 218 -3.20 -0.20 -19.14
CA ASP A 218 -1.86 -0.81 -19.01
C ASP A 218 -1.70 -1.51 -17.65
N ASN A 219 -2.11 -0.85 -16.56
CA ASN A 219 -2.04 -1.44 -15.22
C ASN A 219 -2.88 -2.73 -15.13
N ALA A 220 -4.10 -2.72 -15.68
CA ALA A 220 -4.97 -3.89 -15.72
C ALA A 220 -4.38 -5.03 -16.56
N ALA A 221 -3.64 -4.71 -17.63
CA ALA A 221 -2.95 -5.70 -18.44
C ALA A 221 -1.77 -6.36 -17.71
N ARG A 222 -1.01 -5.58 -16.92
CA ARG A 222 0.23 -6.02 -16.24
C ARG A 222 0.02 -6.54 -14.82
N GLY A 223 -1.08 -6.21 -14.15
CA GLY A 223 -1.34 -6.56 -12.75
C GLY A 223 -1.54 -8.07 -12.52
N ILE A 224 -0.90 -8.58 -11.47
CA ILE A 224 -0.90 -10.00 -11.07
C ILE A 224 -0.97 -10.06 -9.54
N VAL A 225 -1.72 -11.01 -8.99
CA VAL A 225 -1.60 -11.36 -7.56
C VAL A 225 -0.67 -12.56 -7.39
N LEU A 226 0.36 -12.47 -6.55
CA LEU A 226 1.10 -13.63 -6.07
C LEU A 226 0.56 -14.00 -4.68
N ASP A 227 -0.03 -15.19 -4.60
CA ASP A 227 -0.73 -15.68 -3.42
C ASP A 227 0.23 -16.50 -2.52
N ASP A 228 -0.21 -16.88 -1.33
CA ASP A 228 0.52 -17.76 -0.40
C ASP A 228 0.10 -19.23 -0.49
N GLY A 229 -0.82 -19.59 -1.40
CA GLY A 229 -1.36 -20.94 -1.51
C GLY A 229 -2.31 -21.30 -0.37
N SER A 230 -2.88 -20.31 0.33
CA SER A 230 -3.77 -20.48 1.47
C SER A 230 -5.01 -19.58 1.38
N SER A 231 -6.22 -20.13 1.52
CA SER A 231 -7.46 -19.33 1.59
C SER A 231 -7.74 -18.80 3.00
N SER A 232 -6.79 -18.97 3.92
CA SER A 232 -6.91 -18.50 5.29
C SER A 232 -6.71 -17.01 5.39
N THR A 233 -7.76 -16.28 5.76
CA THR A 233 -7.59 -14.90 6.22
C THR A 233 -6.79 -14.86 7.53
N LEU A 234 -5.78 -13.99 7.61
CA LEU A 234 -4.95 -13.81 8.80
C LEU A 234 -5.66 -13.02 9.89
N ARG A 235 -6.49 -12.04 9.49
CA ARG A 235 -7.31 -11.14 10.35
C ARG A 235 -6.55 -10.66 11.59
N PRO A 236 -5.46 -9.90 11.42
CA PRO A 236 -4.71 -9.41 12.56
C PRO A 236 -5.55 -8.44 13.43
N PRO A 237 -5.23 -8.34 14.72
CA PRO A 237 -4.13 -9.02 15.40
C PRO A 237 -4.34 -10.53 15.55
N THR A 238 -3.28 -11.33 15.34
CA THR A 238 -3.33 -12.79 15.24
C THR A 238 -2.06 -13.45 15.79
N SER A 239 -2.16 -14.72 16.21
CA SER A 239 -0.97 -15.52 16.59
C SER A 239 -0.34 -16.24 15.39
N ARG A 240 -0.91 -16.10 14.20
CA ARG A 240 -0.41 -16.73 12.97
C ARG A 240 0.81 -15.99 12.45
N THR A 241 1.76 -16.73 11.90
CA THR A 241 2.90 -16.15 11.16
C THR A 241 2.45 -15.81 9.74
N VAL A 242 3.06 -14.79 9.14
CA VAL A 242 2.66 -14.23 7.84
C VAL A 242 3.77 -14.49 6.82
N PRO A 243 3.48 -14.98 5.60
CA PRO A 243 4.47 -15.13 4.53
C PRO A 243 4.87 -13.78 3.94
N TYR A 244 5.91 -13.75 3.12
CA TYR A 244 6.33 -12.55 2.36
C TYR A 244 6.73 -11.31 3.20
N VAL A 245 6.98 -11.48 4.50
CA VAL A 245 7.48 -10.40 5.38
C VAL A 245 8.65 -10.90 6.20
N SER A 246 9.81 -10.27 6.04
CA SER A 246 11.03 -10.58 6.78
C SER A 246 11.93 -9.35 6.90
N ASN A 247 12.55 -9.15 8.07
CA ASN A 247 13.57 -8.12 8.24
C ASN A 247 14.90 -8.49 7.55
N GLU A 248 15.15 -9.78 7.32
CA GLU A 248 16.39 -10.28 6.70
C GLU A 248 16.25 -10.44 5.18
N SER A 249 15.04 -10.69 4.69
CA SER A 249 14.71 -10.86 3.27
C SER A 249 13.45 -10.05 2.95
N PRO A 250 13.54 -8.71 2.96
CA PRO A 250 12.38 -7.85 2.81
C PRO A 250 11.81 -7.94 1.38
N VAL A 251 10.48 -7.83 1.30
CA VAL A 251 9.76 -7.66 0.04
C VAL A 251 9.24 -6.22 0.03
N VAL A 252 9.68 -5.43 -0.95
CA VAL A 252 9.41 -4.00 -1.05
C VAL A 252 8.86 -3.71 -2.44
N VAL A 253 7.88 -2.79 -2.56
CA VAL A 253 7.42 -2.31 -3.87
C VAL A 253 8.60 -1.78 -4.69
N GLY A 254 8.64 -2.14 -5.97
CA GLY A 254 9.76 -1.89 -6.87
C GLY A 254 10.77 -3.04 -6.96
N ALA A 255 10.77 -4.00 -6.04
CA ALA A 255 11.70 -5.13 -6.08
C ALA A 255 11.46 -6.01 -7.31
N SER A 256 12.53 -6.36 -8.02
CA SER A 256 12.48 -7.39 -9.05
C SER A 256 12.20 -8.77 -8.44
N VAL A 257 11.50 -9.62 -9.19
CA VAL A 257 11.05 -10.96 -8.75
C VAL A 257 11.69 -12.04 -9.60
N ASP A 258 12.42 -12.94 -8.94
CA ASP A 258 13.07 -14.11 -9.55
C ASP A 258 12.37 -15.40 -9.08
N PHE A 259 11.50 -15.98 -9.92
CA PHE A 259 10.81 -17.23 -9.58
C PHE A 259 11.79 -18.40 -9.43
N ARG A 260 11.72 -19.12 -8.30
CA ARG A 260 12.56 -20.29 -7.99
C ARG A 260 12.12 -21.56 -8.70
N GLY A 261 10.88 -21.58 -9.17
CA GLY A 261 10.26 -22.73 -9.81
C GLY A 261 8.89 -22.38 -10.41
N PRO A 262 8.21 -23.37 -10.97
CA PRO A 262 6.90 -23.15 -11.55
C PRO A 262 5.84 -22.87 -10.47
N VAL A 263 4.80 -22.15 -10.89
CA VAL A 263 3.63 -21.73 -10.12
C VAL A 263 2.36 -22.15 -10.89
N ILE A 264 1.19 -22.06 -10.28
CA ILE A 264 -0.07 -22.30 -10.97
C ILE A 264 -0.69 -20.97 -11.37
N LEU A 265 -1.05 -20.79 -12.65
CA LEU A 265 -1.90 -19.68 -13.07
C LEU A 265 -3.34 -20.02 -12.71
N SER A 266 -4.02 -19.19 -11.93
CA SER A 266 -5.42 -19.43 -11.53
C SER A 266 -6.17 -18.12 -11.52
N GLU A 267 -7.50 -18.19 -11.54
CA GLU A 267 -8.36 -17.11 -11.06
C GLU A 267 -8.80 -17.38 -9.61
N GLY A 268 -9.18 -16.35 -8.86
CA GLY A 268 -9.65 -16.50 -7.47
C GLY A 268 -9.75 -15.19 -6.70
N GLY A 269 -9.87 -15.29 -5.37
CA GLY A 269 -10.01 -14.14 -4.47
C GLY A 269 -11.47 -13.86 -4.10
N SER A 270 -11.94 -12.64 -4.28
CA SER A 270 -13.34 -12.29 -4.00
C SER A 270 -14.27 -12.87 -5.06
N PRO A 271 -15.31 -13.66 -4.72
CA PRO A 271 -16.24 -14.19 -5.71
C PRO A 271 -17.01 -13.13 -6.51
N SER A 272 -17.08 -11.89 -6.01
CA SER A 272 -17.75 -10.79 -6.71
C SER A 272 -16.83 -9.98 -7.63
N ALA A 273 -15.51 -10.19 -7.53
CA ALA A 273 -14.49 -9.49 -8.29
C ALA A 273 -13.20 -10.33 -8.25
N PRO A 274 -13.17 -11.46 -8.98
CA PRO A 274 -12.01 -12.32 -8.98
C PRO A 274 -10.83 -11.68 -9.72
N THR A 275 -9.63 -12.17 -9.43
CA THR A 275 -8.38 -11.67 -9.99
C THR A 275 -7.53 -12.85 -10.44
N TYR A 276 -6.88 -12.71 -11.61
CA TYR A 276 -5.82 -13.63 -12.00
C TYR A 276 -4.64 -13.59 -11.02
N ARG A 277 -4.18 -14.77 -10.64
CA ARG A 277 -3.18 -14.98 -9.60
C ARG A 277 -2.21 -16.10 -9.96
N LEU A 278 -1.02 -16.01 -9.36
CA LEU A 278 -0.02 -17.06 -9.35
C LEU A 278 -0.06 -17.72 -7.98
N GLN A 279 -0.44 -19.00 -7.94
CA GLN A 279 -0.40 -19.81 -6.72
C GLN A 279 0.95 -20.52 -6.63
N PRO A 280 1.64 -20.49 -5.48
CA PRO A 280 2.77 -21.37 -5.25
C PRO A 280 2.30 -22.83 -5.26
N THR A 281 3.16 -23.76 -5.69
CA THR A 281 2.80 -25.19 -5.73
C THR A 281 2.65 -25.83 -4.35
N GLN A 282 3.05 -25.10 -3.30
CA GLN A 282 2.92 -25.43 -1.89
C GLN A 282 2.61 -24.16 -1.10
N VAL A 283 2.04 -24.29 0.10
CA VAL A 283 1.72 -23.13 0.96
C VAL A 283 3.00 -22.40 1.37
N ALA A 284 3.09 -21.11 1.05
CA ALA A 284 4.16 -20.24 1.52
C ALA A 284 4.00 -19.98 3.02
N THR A 285 5.12 -19.95 3.74
CA THR A 285 5.17 -19.73 5.19
C THR A 285 5.98 -18.49 5.52
N ALA A 286 6.14 -18.19 6.81
CA ALA A 286 7.03 -17.11 7.25
C ALA A 286 8.52 -17.39 7.01
N ASP A 287 8.90 -18.62 6.64
CA ASP A 287 10.27 -18.94 6.20
C ASP A 287 10.46 -18.53 4.73
N PRO A 288 11.37 -17.59 4.41
CA PRO A 288 11.66 -17.20 3.03
C PRO A 288 12.10 -18.34 2.12
N ALA A 289 12.62 -19.45 2.66
CA ALA A 289 12.95 -20.63 1.87
C ALA A 289 11.72 -21.32 1.27
N SER A 290 10.52 -21.08 1.81
CA SER A 290 9.25 -21.63 1.31
C SER A 290 8.58 -20.78 0.22
N TRP A 291 9.06 -19.56 -0.02
CA TRP A 291 8.47 -18.67 -1.02
C TRP A 291 8.76 -19.15 -2.45
N PRO A 292 7.82 -18.94 -3.41
CA PRO A 292 7.98 -19.37 -4.80
C PRO A 292 8.99 -18.52 -5.59
N ALA A 293 9.44 -17.39 -5.03
CA ALA A 293 10.36 -16.46 -5.67
C ALA A 293 11.35 -15.84 -4.67
N ASP A 294 12.48 -15.41 -5.20
CA ASP A 294 13.39 -14.46 -4.58
C ASP A 294 12.98 -13.04 -4.95
N PHE A 295 13.21 -12.08 -4.05
CA PHE A 295 12.89 -10.68 -4.24
C PHE A 295 14.15 -9.84 -4.02
N GLU A 296 14.40 -8.88 -4.89
CA GLU A 296 15.50 -7.95 -4.72
C GLU A 296 15.36 -7.12 -3.44
N ASN A 297 16.45 -6.99 -2.69
CA ASN A 297 16.48 -6.12 -1.53
C ASN A 297 16.83 -4.69 -1.94
N LEU A 298 15.83 -3.82 -1.99
CA LEU A 298 15.99 -2.40 -2.32
C LEU A 298 16.36 -1.50 -1.14
N ARG A 299 16.44 -2.04 0.09
CA ARG A 299 16.76 -1.24 1.28
C ARG A 299 18.15 -0.62 1.20
N THR A 300 18.25 0.67 1.47
CA THR A 300 19.50 1.41 1.60
C THR A 300 19.61 2.06 2.98
N ASP A 301 20.85 2.24 3.46
CA ASP A 301 21.12 2.83 4.80
C ASP A 301 20.97 4.36 4.84
N ALA A 302 20.98 5.02 3.68
CA ALA A 302 20.88 6.47 3.52
C ALA A 302 20.45 6.82 2.08
N PRO A 303 20.01 8.08 1.83
CA PRO A 303 19.73 8.58 0.48
C PRO A 303 20.92 8.46 -0.50
N ASP A 304 20.64 8.36 -1.80
CA ASP A 304 21.66 8.28 -2.85
C ASP A 304 22.30 9.66 -3.12
N GLU A 305 23.48 9.87 -2.54
CA GLU A 305 24.33 11.05 -2.78
C GLU A 305 24.67 11.31 -4.27
N GLY A 306 24.63 10.27 -5.10
CA GLY A 306 24.79 10.37 -6.54
C GLY A 306 23.65 11.13 -7.20
N LYS A 307 22.40 10.87 -6.77
CA LYS A 307 21.18 11.50 -7.29
C LYS A 307 20.97 12.89 -6.72
N ILE A 308 21.22 13.11 -5.42
CA ILE A 308 21.16 14.44 -4.77
C ILE A 308 22.23 15.39 -5.34
N GLY A 309 23.35 14.84 -5.78
CA GLY A 309 24.46 15.55 -6.38
C GLY A 309 25.52 15.97 -5.37
N ARG A 310 26.73 15.39 -5.51
CA ARG A 310 27.91 15.57 -4.64
C ARG A 310 28.42 17.01 -4.43
N ARG A 311 27.83 17.99 -5.10
CA ARG A 311 28.16 19.43 -4.97
C ARG A 311 27.15 20.20 -4.11
N ALA A 312 26.12 19.53 -3.58
CA ALA A 312 25.17 20.13 -2.66
C ALA A 312 25.93 20.74 -1.47
N ASP A 313 25.72 22.03 -1.23
CA ASP A 313 26.26 22.72 -0.06
C ASP A 313 25.24 22.76 1.10
N VAL A 314 23.95 22.61 0.77
CA VAL A 314 22.82 22.51 1.70
C VAL A 314 21.88 21.45 1.15
N LYS A 315 21.42 20.54 2.01
CA LYS A 315 20.35 19.58 1.70
C LYS A 315 19.07 19.97 2.43
N ILE A 316 17.96 20.03 1.72
CA ILE A 316 16.63 20.25 2.31
C ILE A 316 15.79 19.00 2.11
N ALA A 317 14.87 18.71 3.01
CA ALA A 317 14.01 17.54 2.88
C ALA A 317 12.56 17.79 3.36
N SER A 318 11.64 17.02 2.80
CA SER A 318 10.27 16.85 3.26
C SER A 318 10.12 15.48 3.91
N PHE A 319 9.44 15.38 5.05
CA PHE A 319 9.13 14.09 5.67
C PHE A 319 7.84 14.13 6.49
N ASN A 320 6.78 13.44 6.02
CA ASN A 320 5.63 13.10 6.85
C ASN A 320 6.04 11.96 7.80
N VAL A 321 5.80 12.11 9.11
CA VAL A 321 6.27 11.17 10.14
C VAL A 321 5.16 10.39 10.85
N LEU A 322 3.99 10.27 10.22
CA LEU A 322 2.87 9.41 10.66
C LEU A 322 2.39 9.72 12.08
N ASN A 323 1.77 10.87 12.28
CA ASN A 323 1.21 11.34 13.56
C ASN A 323 2.15 11.13 14.75
N TYR A 324 3.28 11.85 14.79
CA TYR A 324 4.15 11.89 15.95
C TYR A 324 3.58 12.82 17.03
N PHE A 325 2.98 12.20 18.05
CA PHE A 325 2.32 12.87 19.17
C PHE A 325 2.99 12.49 20.49
N THR A 326 3.16 13.47 21.36
CA THR A 326 3.71 13.29 22.71
C THR A 326 2.62 13.24 23.77
N THR A 327 1.42 13.76 23.48
CA THR A 327 0.21 13.49 24.25
C THR A 327 -0.34 12.11 23.86
N LEU A 328 -0.26 11.17 24.80
CA LEU A 328 -0.60 9.76 24.58
C LEU A 328 -2.09 9.46 24.78
N GLY A 329 -2.54 8.34 24.22
CA GLY A 329 -3.89 7.82 24.45
C GLY A 329 -4.11 7.24 25.85
N ASP A 330 -3.03 6.79 26.49
CA ASP A 330 -2.97 6.15 27.81
C ASP A 330 -1.59 6.44 28.42
N ALA A 331 -1.48 7.57 29.14
CA ALA A 331 -0.19 8.05 29.62
C ALA A 331 0.31 7.33 30.89
N ASP A 332 -0.58 6.65 31.62
CA ASP A 332 -0.23 5.90 32.84
C ASP A 332 -0.06 4.39 32.63
N ASP A 333 -0.21 3.91 31.40
CA ASP A 333 0.09 2.54 30.95
C ASP A 333 -0.74 1.51 31.74
N ASP A 334 -2.05 1.79 31.88
CA ASP A 334 -3.01 0.92 32.54
C ASP A 334 -3.96 0.18 31.55
N ASN A 335 -3.76 0.42 30.25
CA ASN A 335 -4.56 -0.05 29.10
C ASN A 335 -6.02 0.43 29.13
N VAL A 336 -6.24 1.61 29.71
CA VAL A 336 -7.51 2.34 29.72
C VAL A 336 -7.29 3.74 29.17
N GLY A 337 -7.99 4.06 28.07
CA GLY A 337 -7.80 5.33 27.40
C GLY A 337 -8.14 6.55 28.24
N ASP A 338 -7.19 7.48 28.29
CA ASP A 338 -7.33 8.81 28.87
C ASP A 338 -8.37 9.62 28.10
N GLY A 339 -9.22 10.37 28.81
CA GLY A 339 -10.17 11.28 28.19
C GLY A 339 -11.18 10.62 27.22
N GLY A 340 -11.30 9.29 27.22
CA GLY A 340 -12.15 8.55 26.28
C GLY A 340 -11.44 8.09 25.00
N CYS A 341 -10.11 8.22 24.93
CA CYS A 341 -9.32 7.65 23.85
C CYS A 341 -9.58 6.14 23.69
N GLN A 342 -9.50 5.67 22.45
CA GLN A 342 -9.65 4.28 22.06
C GLN A 342 -8.39 3.84 21.33
N ALA A 343 -7.99 2.57 21.51
CA ALA A 343 -6.82 2.00 20.89
C ALA A 343 -7.18 1.11 19.69
N TYR A 344 -6.31 1.04 18.69
CA TYR A 344 -6.08 -0.22 18.00
C TYR A 344 -5.28 -1.13 18.94
N LYS A 345 -5.61 -2.43 18.94
CA LYS A 345 -5.05 -3.37 19.90
C LYS A 345 -4.19 -4.41 19.23
N ASP A 346 -3.14 -4.82 19.93
CA ASP A 346 -2.30 -5.94 19.55
C ASP A 346 -2.96 -7.30 19.87
N ARG A 347 -2.24 -8.40 19.64
CA ARG A 347 -2.78 -9.75 19.89
C ARG A 347 -2.92 -10.12 21.37
N ALA A 348 -2.29 -9.37 22.27
CA ALA A 348 -2.42 -9.51 23.72
C ALA A 348 -3.57 -8.65 24.29
N GLY A 349 -4.16 -7.76 23.47
CA GLY A 349 -5.20 -6.82 23.86
C GLY A 349 -4.68 -5.50 24.42
N ASP A 350 -3.37 -5.29 24.31
CA ASP A 350 -2.67 -4.04 24.62
C ASP A 350 -2.89 -3.02 23.52
N GLY A 351 -2.92 -1.74 23.85
CA GLY A 351 -3.02 -0.69 22.82
C GLY A 351 -1.68 -0.51 22.12
N ASN A 352 -1.71 -0.13 20.83
CA ASN A 352 -0.50 0.28 20.09
C ASN A 352 -0.58 1.76 19.68
N ASN A 353 -1.74 2.18 19.15
CA ASN A 353 -1.95 3.54 18.68
C ASN A 353 -3.42 3.95 18.82
N VAL A 354 -3.66 5.25 18.93
CA VAL A 354 -4.99 5.84 19.08
C VAL A 354 -5.82 5.59 17.81
N SER A 355 -7.00 5.00 17.98
CA SER A 355 -7.99 4.74 16.92
C SER A 355 -9.13 5.76 16.87
N GLY A 356 -9.26 6.59 17.92
CA GLY A 356 -10.25 7.66 18.00
C GLY A 356 -10.75 7.89 19.42
N GLY A 357 -11.94 8.49 19.55
CA GLY A 357 -12.57 8.79 20.85
C GLY A 357 -12.06 10.05 21.54
N CYS A 358 -10.94 10.61 21.08
CA CYS A 358 -10.29 11.80 21.64
C CYS A 358 -9.56 12.61 20.55
N ASP A 359 -8.85 13.65 20.94
CA ASP A 359 -8.12 14.56 20.04
C ASP A 359 -6.69 14.08 19.75
N GLN A 360 -6.09 13.29 20.64
CA GLN A 360 -4.80 12.64 20.45
C GLN A 360 -4.79 11.76 19.21
N ARG A 361 -3.63 11.66 18.57
CA ARG A 361 -3.32 10.75 17.47
C ARG A 361 -2.00 10.04 17.81
N GLY A 362 -1.56 9.11 16.98
CA GLY A 362 -0.26 8.45 17.18
C GLY A 362 -0.27 7.42 18.31
N ALA A 363 0.85 7.34 19.03
CA ALA A 363 1.13 6.32 20.06
C ALA A 363 0.06 6.19 21.14
N TRP A 364 -0.22 4.95 21.55
CA TRP A 364 -1.15 4.67 22.64
C TRP A 364 -0.50 4.97 23.99
N ASP A 365 0.67 4.39 24.27
CA ASP A 365 1.36 4.47 25.55
C ASP A 365 2.85 4.94 25.41
N PRO A 366 3.60 5.10 26.52
CA PRO A 366 5.00 5.52 26.44
C PRO A 366 5.94 4.54 25.72
N ALA A 367 5.63 3.24 25.73
CA ALA A 367 6.41 2.24 25.01
C ALA A 367 6.19 2.35 23.50
N ASP A 368 4.96 2.59 23.05
CA ASP A 368 4.63 2.86 21.65
C ASP A 368 5.28 4.14 21.14
N LEU A 369 5.25 5.22 21.93
CA LEU A 369 5.98 6.44 21.58
C LEU A 369 7.47 6.15 21.45
N GLY A 370 8.03 5.33 22.34
CA GLY A 370 9.42 4.88 22.25
C GLY A 370 9.73 4.17 20.92
N ARG A 371 8.86 3.24 20.50
CA ARG A 371 8.98 2.48 19.24
C ARG A 371 8.88 3.40 18.01
N GLN A 372 7.88 4.28 17.97
CA GLN A 372 7.70 5.25 16.89
C GLN A 372 8.90 6.21 16.80
N GLN A 373 9.28 6.79 17.94
CA GLN A 373 10.37 7.76 18.01
C GLN A 373 11.71 7.15 17.60
N ALA A 374 12.00 5.91 17.99
CA ALA A 374 13.26 5.25 17.62
C ALA A 374 13.42 5.16 16.09
N LYS A 375 12.37 4.75 15.38
CA LYS A 375 12.35 4.68 13.92
C LYS A 375 12.51 6.05 13.27
N ILE A 376 11.74 7.06 13.70
CA ILE A 376 11.81 8.43 13.16
C ILE A 376 13.20 9.04 13.42
N VAL A 377 13.77 8.83 14.60
CA VAL A 377 15.12 9.31 14.95
C VAL A 377 16.17 8.64 14.09
N SER A 378 16.05 7.33 13.85
CA SER A 378 16.95 6.60 12.95
C SER A 378 16.86 7.13 11.53
N ALA A 379 15.64 7.34 11.01
CA ALA A 379 15.40 7.89 9.68
C ALA A 379 16.01 9.30 9.53
N ILE A 380 15.63 10.27 10.38
CA ILE A 380 16.10 11.66 10.25
C ILE A 380 17.63 11.79 10.41
N ASN A 381 18.25 11.01 11.31
CA ASN A 381 19.70 11.06 11.47
C ASN A 381 20.47 10.42 10.30
N ALA A 382 19.87 9.46 9.59
CA ALA A 382 20.44 8.83 8.40
C ALA A 382 20.14 9.60 7.10
N LEU A 383 19.05 10.40 7.07
CA LEU A 383 18.61 11.21 5.93
C LEU A 383 19.68 12.20 5.42
N ASP A 384 20.64 12.56 6.27
CA ASP A 384 21.71 13.53 6.01
C ASP A 384 21.24 14.92 5.52
N ALA A 385 19.96 15.26 5.67
CA ALA A 385 19.45 16.59 5.37
C ALA A 385 19.96 17.66 6.37
N ASP A 386 20.00 18.93 5.96
CA ASP A 386 20.42 20.06 6.79
C ASP A 386 19.23 20.88 7.31
N VAL A 387 18.12 20.88 6.57
CA VAL A 387 16.83 21.44 6.94
C VAL A 387 15.77 20.42 6.59
N VAL A 388 14.91 20.06 7.54
CA VAL A 388 13.83 19.10 7.31
C VAL A 388 12.51 19.77 7.66
N GLY A 389 11.59 19.77 6.70
CA GLY A 389 10.18 20.04 6.92
C GLY A 389 9.48 18.77 7.34
N LEU A 390 8.80 18.81 8.47
CA LEU A 390 8.08 17.69 9.06
C LEU A 390 6.59 17.95 8.97
N MET A 391 5.85 16.92 8.56
CA MET A 391 4.38 16.90 8.60
C MET A 391 3.93 15.85 9.62
N GLU A 392 2.70 16.02 10.12
CA GLU A 392 2.11 15.14 11.14
C GLU A 392 2.80 15.17 12.49
N ILE A 393 3.26 16.35 12.88
CA ILE A 393 3.68 16.62 14.25
C ILE A 393 2.44 17.06 15.04
N GLU A 394 2.34 16.66 16.29
CA GLU A 394 1.32 17.19 17.19
C GLU A 394 1.41 18.71 17.33
N ASN A 395 0.25 19.35 17.26
CA ASN A 395 0.08 20.74 17.67
C ASN A 395 -0.08 20.81 19.20
N SER A 396 1.03 20.79 19.93
CA SER A 396 1.02 20.76 21.40
C SER A 396 0.19 21.91 22.01
N ALA A 397 0.20 23.10 21.39
CA ALA A 397 -0.62 24.23 21.84
C ALA A 397 -2.14 23.96 21.73
N ARG A 398 -2.57 23.22 20.70
CA ARG A 398 -3.97 22.80 20.52
C ARG A 398 -4.43 21.86 21.63
N LEU A 399 -3.54 20.97 22.09
CA LEU A 399 -3.81 19.99 23.15
C LEU A 399 -3.60 20.55 24.56
N GLY A 400 -3.19 21.82 24.69
CA GLY A 400 -3.04 22.51 25.98
C GLY A 400 -1.64 22.40 26.59
N GLU A 401 -0.68 21.86 25.84
CA GLU A 401 0.73 21.78 26.18
C GLU A 401 1.50 23.05 25.74
N PRO A 402 2.71 23.28 26.28
CA PRO A 402 3.65 24.27 25.73
C PRO A 402 3.80 24.18 24.20
N THR A 403 3.69 25.32 23.51
CA THR A 403 3.90 25.40 22.06
C THR A 403 5.22 24.77 21.63
N ASP A 404 5.20 23.93 20.59
CA ASP A 404 6.30 23.11 20.06
C ASP A 404 6.86 22.03 21.02
N GLU A 405 6.12 21.58 22.04
CA GLU A 405 6.60 20.51 22.93
C GLU A 405 6.98 19.25 22.16
N ALA A 406 6.09 18.71 21.32
CA ALA A 406 6.36 17.51 20.53
C ALA A 406 7.61 17.67 19.63
N THR A 407 7.73 18.79 18.90
CA THR A 407 8.90 19.07 18.06
C THR A 407 10.19 19.14 18.87
N ARG A 408 10.17 19.75 20.07
CA ARG A 408 11.37 19.84 20.93
C ARG A 408 11.74 18.48 21.52
N SER A 409 10.76 17.68 21.92
CA SER A 409 10.97 16.30 22.38
C SER A 409 11.64 15.44 21.30
N LEU A 410 11.19 15.55 20.04
CA LEU A 410 11.83 14.88 18.91
C LEU A 410 13.28 15.38 18.70
N VAL A 411 13.51 16.69 18.74
CA VAL A 411 14.86 17.27 18.59
C VAL A 411 15.80 16.82 19.72
N ASP A 412 15.30 16.72 20.94
CA ASP A 412 16.07 16.21 22.07
C ASP A 412 16.43 14.73 21.87
N ALA A 413 15.50 13.91 21.39
CA ALA A 413 15.75 12.52 21.04
C ALA A 413 16.78 12.36 19.90
N LEU A 414 16.66 13.18 18.85
CA LEU A 414 17.62 13.22 17.74
C LEU A 414 19.04 13.56 18.23
N ASN A 415 19.16 14.58 19.09
CA ASN A 415 20.43 15.02 19.65
C ASN A 415 21.02 14.02 20.65
N ALA A 416 20.18 13.34 21.43
CA ALA A 416 20.60 12.26 22.31
C ALA A 416 21.19 11.09 21.50
N ALA A 417 20.51 10.66 20.43
CA ALA A 417 21.00 9.62 19.53
C ALA A 417 22.30 10.02 18.81
N ALA A 418 22.43 11.30 18.41
CA ALA A 418 23.66 11.83 17.83
C ALA A 418 24.81 12.03 18.84
N GLY A 419 24.53 11.91 20.15
CA GLY A 419 25.46 12.14 21.25
C GLY A 419 25.93 13.59 21.42
N ARG A 420 25.31 14.55 20.72
CA ARG A 420 25.66 15.98 20.72
C ARG A 420 24.51 16.82 20.13
N PRO A 421 24.45 18.13 20.42
CA PRO A 421 23.45 19.02 19.80
C PRO A 421 23.76 19.26 18.31
N VAL A 422 23.09 18.52 17.44
CA VAL A 422 23.13 18.64 15.97
C VAL A 422 21.93 19.44 15.46
N TRP A 423 20.74 19.05 15.92
CA TRP A 423 19.45 19.54 15.47
C TRP A 423 18.91 20.68 16.34
N THR A 424 18.07 21.51 15.73
CA THR A 424 17.38 22.60 16.39
C THR A 424 15.97 22.71 15.81
N ALA A 425 14.97 22.82 16.67
CA ALA A 425 13.60 23.18 16.29
C ALA A 425 13.55 24.65 15.86
N ASN A 426 12.95 24.92 14.70
CA ASN A 426 12.50 26.27 14.35
C ASN A 426 11.27 26.61 15.20
N PRO A 427 11.20 27.79 15.83
CA PRO A 427 10.03 28.17 16.62
C PRO A 427 8.79 28.34 15.72
N SER A 428 7.62 28.02 16.25
CA SER A 428 6.35 28.36 15.60
C SER A 428 6.22 29.87 15.34
N SER A 429 5.58 30.21 14.21
CA SER A 429 5.33 31.59 13.83
C SER A 429 4.24 32.24 14.70
N ALA A 430 4.40 33.53 15.01
CA ALA A 430 3.34 34.33 15.62
C ALA A 430 2.22 34.70 14.64
N GLU A 431 2.37 34.40 13.35
CA GLU A 431 1.34 34.59 12.31
C GLU A 431 0.32 33.44 12.26
N LEU A 432 0.55 32.33 12.99
CA LEU A 432 -0.42 31.24 13.11
C LEU A 432 -1.70 31.70 13.82
N PRO A 433 -2.86 31.10 13.52
CA PRO A 433 -4.09 31.42 14.23
C PRO A 433 -4.03 30.98 15.71
N ASP A 434 -5.00 31.46 16.50
CA ASP A 434 -5.17 31.00 17.87
C ASP A 434 -5.32 29.47 17.90
N ALA A 435 -4.61 28.81 18.82
CA ALA A 435 -4.57 27.34 18.89
C ALA A 435 -5.96 26.70 18.95
N ALA A 436 -6.98 27.36 19.52
CA ALA A 436 -8.34 26.83 19.55
C ALA A 436 -8.98 26.64 18.17
N GLY A 437 -8.51 27.37 17.15
CA GLY A 437 -8.97 27.29 15.76
C GLY A 437 -8.10 26.42 14.85
N SER A 438 -6.99 25.87 15.35
CA SER A 438 -6.07 25.03 14.56
C SER A 438 -6.42 23.54 14.63
N ASP A 439 -5.89 22.79 13.67
CA ASP A 439 -5.86 21.32 13.70
C ASP A 439 -4.97 20.83 14.87
N VAL A 440 -5.25 19.62 15.36
CA VAL A 440 -4.42 18.92 16.36
C VAL A 440 -3.10 18.43 15.77
N ILE A 441 -3.00 18.41 14.44
CA ILE A 441 -1.79 18.19 13.67
C ILE A 441 -1.22 19.53 13.19
N THR A 442 0.10 19.68 13.19
CA THR A 442 0.82 20.82 12.62
C THR A 442 2.04 20.39 11.82
N ASN A 443 2.66 21.37 11.15
CA ASN A 443 3.93 21.22 10.45
C ASN A 443 5.06 21.71 11.37
N ALA A 444 6.28 21.21 11.18
CA ALA A 444 7.47 21.71 11.88
C ALA A 444 8.67 21.84 10.94
N ILE A 445 9.65 22.66 11.35
CA ILE A 445 10.96 22.75 10.67
C ILE A 445 12.04 22.46 11.69
N ILE A 446 12.94 21.53 11.38
CA ILE A 446 14.17 21.29 12.14
C ILE A 446 15.40 21.54 11.26
N TYR A 447 16.50 21.98 11.84
CA TYR A 447 17.70 22.31 11.07
C TYR A 447 19.02 22.11 11.83
N LYS A 448 20.10 21.93 11.08
CA LYS A 448 21.48 21.87 11.57
C LYS A 448 22.09 23.27 11.64
N ARG A 449 22.30 23.79 12.86
CA ARG A 449 22.90 25.13 13.09
C ARG A 449 24.33 25.29 12.55
N SER A 450 25.03 24.19 12.30
CA SER A 450 26.35 24.20 11.68
C SER A 450 26.32 24.52 10.18
N VAL A 451 25.16 24.35 9.52
CA VAL A 451 25.03 24.51 8.05
C VAL A 451 24.19 25.71 7.68
N VAL A 452 23.08 25.96 8.38
CA VAL A 452 22.21 27.11 8.13
C VAL A 452 21.89 27.91 9.40
N ARG A 453 21.49 29.16 9.19
CA ARG A 453 20.96 30.06 10.23
C ARG A 453 19.65 30.68 9.77
N PRO A 454 18.62 30.76 10.64
CA PRO A 454 17.41 31.50 10.31
C PRO A 454 17.73 32.99 10.16
N LEU A 455 17.04 33.65 9.24
CA LEU A 455 17.06 35.09 9.00
C LEU A 455 15.65 35.64 9.22
N GLY A 456 15.49 36.53 10.20
CA GLY A 456 14.18 37.07 10.58
C GLY A 456 13.35 36.08 11.40
N GLU A 457 12.07 36.41 11.58
CA GLU A 457 11.10 35.57 12.30
C GLU A 457 10.56 34.46 11.39
N ALA A 458 10.06 33.40 12.01
CA ALA A 458 9.31 32.35 11.32
C ALA A 458 8.02 32.95 10.72
N ARG A 459 7.57 32.41 9.60
CA ARG A 459 6.40 32.85 8.85
C ARG A 459 5.32 31.77 8.83
N ALA A 460 4.06 32.16 8.73
CA ALA A 460 2.95 31.24 8.49
C ALA A 460 1.82 31.90 7.70
N LEU A 461 1.08 31.11 6.93
CA LEU A 461 -0.14 31.55 6.24
C LEU A 461 -1.36 31.38 7.15
N GLY A 462 -1.32 32.00 8.33
CA GLY A 462 -2.37 31.81 9.35
C GLY A 462 -3.63 32.65 9.16
N ASP A 463 -3.61 33.66 8.28
CA ASP A 463 -4.76 34.53 7.98
C ASP A 463 -5.72 33.94 6.92
N GLN A 464 -5.52 32.67 6.54
CA GLN A 464 -6.35 31.88 5.63
C GLN A 464 -6.99 30.65 6.31
N SER A 465 -7.15 30.68 7.63
CA SER A 465 -7.54 29.51 8.46
C SER A 465 -8.99 29.53 8.96
N GLY A 466 -9.76 30.57 8.63
CA GLY A 466 -11.19 30.62 8.94
C GLY A 466 -12.01 29.62 8.12
N ASP A 467 -13.21 29.29 8.58
CA ASP A 467 -14.10 28.28 7.99
C ASP A 467 -14.31 28.45 6.47
N ASP A 468 -14.32 29.69 5.95
CA ASP A 468 -14.51 30.04 4.54
C ASP A 468 -13.22 30.30 3.75
N GLN A 469 -12.07 30.09 4.37
CA GLN A 469 -10.75 30.37 3.81
C GLN A 469 -10.03 29.09 3.37
N ALA A 470 -8.94 29.26 2.62
CA ALA A 470 -8.27 28.15 1.91
C ALA A 470 -7.79 27.02 2.85
N PHE A 471 -7.37 27.37 4.07
CA PHE A 471 -6.89 26.42 5.08
C PHE A 471 -7.91 26.19 6.21
N GLY A 472 -9.18 26.59 6.06
CA GLY A 472 -10.23 26.32 7.05
C GLY A 472 -10.51 24.84 7.32
N ASN A 473 -9.98 23.93 6.48
CA ASN A 473 -10.10 22.48 6.64
C ASN A 473 -8.76 21.73 6.59
N ALA A 474 -7.62 22.42 6.68
CA ALA A 474 -6.28 21.85 6.59
C ALA A 474 -5.25 22.60 7.45
N ARG A 475 -4.01 22.10 7.46
CA ARG A 475 -2.92 22.66 8.26
C ARG A 475 -2.28 23.84 7.55
N GLU A 476 -1.95 24.89 8.29
CA GLU A 476 -1.38 26.12 7.75
C GLU A 476 0.06 25.88 7.25
N PRO A 477 0.43 26.43 6.07
CA PRO A 477 1.81 26.48 5.63
C PRO A 477 2.66 27.31 6.59
N ILE A 478 3.84 26.80 6.93
CA ILE A 478 4.85 27.52 7.72
C ILE A 478 6.10 27.74 6.88
N GLY A 479 6.94 28.72 7.23
CA GLY A 479 8.19 28.93 6.53
C GLY A 479 9.25 29.65 7.33
N GLN A 480 10.50 29.47 6.91
CA GLN A 480 11.66 30.14 7.48
C GLN A 480 12.64 30.51 6.38
N VAL A 481 13.14 31.75 6.40
CA VAL A 481 14.26 32.14 5.55
C VAL A 481 15.54 31.63 6.21
N PHE A 482 16.35 30.87 5.48
CA PHE A 482 17.64 30.36 5.92
C PHE A 482 18.79 30.98 5.14
N THR A 483 19.91 31.23 5.82
CA THR A 483 21.18 31.61 5.21
C THR A 483 22.25 30.54 5.49
N PRO A 484 22.98 30.06 4.47
CA PRO A 484 24.08 29.13 4.68
C PRO A 484 25.20 29.76 5.54
N VAL A 485 25.66 29.04 6.57
CA VAL A 485 26.71 29.48 7.50
C VAL A 485 28.03 29.74 6.79
N ALA A 486 28.36 28.92 5.79
CA ALA A 486 29.58 29.04 5.00
C ALA A 486 29.53 30.19 3.96
N GLY A 487 28.46 30.99 3.95
CA GLY A 487 28.24 32.09 3.00
C GLY A 487 27.57 31.63 1.71
N GLY A 488 26.69 32.47 1.14
CA GLY A 488 25.87 32.15 -0.02
C GLY A 488 24.58 32.97 -0.02
N ALA A 489 23.69 32.70 -0.97
CA ALA A 489 22.38 33.32 -1.05
C ALA A 489 21.40 32.67 -0.04
N PRO A 490 20.59 33.46 0.67
CA PRO A 490 19.50 32.94 1.47
C PRO A 490 18.42 32.29 0.60
N PHE A 491 17.55 31.50 1.21
CA PHE A 491 16.38 30.91 0.57
C PHE A 491 15.22 30.84 1.56
N PHE A 492 13.99 30.93 1.04
CA PHE A 492 12.78 30.74 1.82
C PHE A 492 12.34 29.28 1.71
N PHE A 493 12.35 28.56 2.84
CA PHE A 493 11.90 27.19 2.93
C PHE A 493 10.50 27.16 3.51
N VAL A 494 9.56 26.57 2.79
CA VAL A 494 8.13 26.50 3.15
C VAL A 494 7.75 25.05 3.34
N VAL A 495 6.97 24.76 4.37
CA VAL A 495 6.42 23.43 4.65
C VAL A 495 4.90 23.50 4.62
N ASN A 496 4.27 22.61 3.85
CA ASN A 496 2.82 22.48 3.77
C ASN A 496 2.33 21.06 4.04
N HIS A 497 1.07 20.95 4.45
CA HIS A 497 0.35 19.69 4.49
C HIS A 497 -1.10 19.92 4.07
N PHE A 498 -1.37 19.70 2.78
CA PHE A 498 -2.66 19.97 2.16
C PHE A 498 -3.73 18.97 2.62
N LYS A 499 -4.99 19.23 2.25
CA LYS A 499 -6.11 18.39 2.65
C LYS A 499 -5.99 16.98 2.06
N SER A 500 -6.09 15.96 2.92
CA SER A 500 -6.10 14.54 2.51
C SER A 500 -7.18 14.18 1.50
N LYS A 501 -6.80 13.38 0.49
CA LYS A 501 -7.65 12.82 -0.59
C LYS A 501 -8.81 11.96 -0.06
N GLY A 502 -8.66 11.35 1.11
CA GLY A 502 -9.67 10.46 1.69
C GLY A 502 -10.71 11.16 2.57
N SER A 503 -10.54 12.45 2.85
CA SER A 503 -11.42 13.22 3.73
C SER A 503 -12.37 14.11 2.95
N PRO A 504 -13.64 14.24 3.35
CA PRO A 504 -14.57 15.16 2.71
C PRO A 504 -14.13 16.61 2.98
N GLY A 505 -14.35 17.48 1.99
CA GLY A 505 -14.14 18.91 2.09
C GLY A 505 -15.46 19.69 2.10
N PRO A 506 -15.44 20.96 2.55
CA PRO A 506 -16.64 21.77 2.71
C PRO A 506 -17.13 22.44 1.41
N TRP A 507 -16.34 22.41 0.33
CA TRP A 507 -16.59 23.20 -0.87
C TRP A 507 -17.35 22.42 -1.96
N PRO A 508 -18.21 23.12 -2.74
CA PRO A 508 -18.71 22.56 -4.00
C PRO A 508 -17.53 22.19 -4.91
N GLY A 509 -17.40 20.91 -5.27
CA GLY A 509 -16.24 20.38 -6.00
C GLY A 509 -15.33 19.48 -5.16
N ASP A 510 -15.53 19.38 -3.84
CA ASP A 510 -14.78 18.47 -2.98
C ASP A 510 -15.30 17.01 -3.00
N GLY A 511 -16.43 16.77 -3.67
CA GLY A 511 -16.94 15.41 -3.87
C GLY A 511 -16.04 14.64 -4.85
N ASP A 512 -15.69 13.41 -4.50
CA ASP A 512 -14.95 12.52 -5.39
C ASP A 512 -15.78 12.21 -6.65
N THR A 513 -15.21 12.54 -7.81
CA THR A 513 -15.81 12.37 -9.13
C THR A 513 -15.35 11.08 -9.82
N GLY A 514 -14.40 10.33 -9.23
CA GLY A 514 -13.83 9.13 -9.81
C GLY A 514 -12.80 9.40 -10.92
N ASP A 515 -12.22 10.60 -10.97
CA ASP A 515 -11.19 11.01 -11.96
C ASP A 515 -9.75 10.77 -11.47
N GLY A 516 -9.58 10.03 -10.38
CA GLY A 516 -8.29 9.75 -9.73
C GLY A 516 -7.84 10.81 -8.71
N GLN A 517 -8.48 11.99 -8.65
CA GLN A 517 -8.07 13.04 -7.72
C GLN A 517 -8.55 12.79 -6.29
N GLY A 518 -9.60 11.99 -6.10
CA GLY A 518 -10.21 11.74 -4.79
C GLY A 518 -10.96 12.95 -4.24
N ALA A 519 -11.40 12.87 -2.99
CA ALA A 519 -12.13 13.97 -2.35
C ALA A 519 -11.25 15.20 -2.10
N SER A 520 -11.88 16.32 -1.78
CA SER A 520 -11.23 17.58 -1.41
C SER A 520 -10.29 18.18 -2.48
N ASN A 521 -10.49 17.88 -3.77
CA ASN A 521 -9.67 18.47 -4.83
C ASN A 521 -9.83 20.00 -4.90
N GLU A 522 -11.07 20.51 -4.85
CA GLU A 522 -11.34 21.95 -4.82
C GLU A 522 -10.66 22.64 -3.62
N SER A 523 -10.69 22.01 -2.43
CA SER A 523 -9.94 22.48 -1.26
C SER A 523 -8.44 22.58 -1.54
N ARG A 524 -7.83 21.54 -2.14
CA ARG A 524 -6.40 21.55 -2.47
C ARG A 524 -6.05 22.62 -3.52
N VAL A 525 -6.92 22.87 -4.51
CA VAL A 525 -6.74 23.94 -5.51
C VAL A 525 -6.74 25.32 -4.84
N ARG A 526 -7.64 25.55 -3.87
CA ARG A 526 -7.66 26.79 -3.08
C ARG A 526 -6.39 26.95 -2.24
N GLN A 527 -5.92 25.87 -1.63
CA GLN A 527 -4.69 25.83 -0.83
C GLN A 527 -3.47 26.17 -1.69
N ALA A 528 -3.33 25.57 -2.88
CA ALA A 528 -2.28 25.89 -3.83
C ALA A 528 -2.30 27.37 -4.24
N THR A 529 -3.49 27.91 -4.55
CA THR A 529 -3.65 29.31 -4.97
C THR A 529 -3.27 30.30 -3.85
N ALA A 530 -3.70 30.02 -2.62
CA ALA A 530 -3.36 30.82 -1.45
C ALA A 530 -1.86 30.74 -1.14
N LEU A 531 -1.26 29.55 -1.26
CA LEU A 531 0.17 29.33 -1.07
C LEU A 531 1.01 30.17 -2.05
N VAL A 532 0.67 30.18 -3.34
CA VAL A 532 1.35 31.00 -4.35
C VAL A 532 1.28 32.49 -4.01
N SER A 533 0.09 32.95 -3.63
CA SER A 533 -0.14 34.36 -3.28
C SER A 533 0.66 34.79 -2.07
N TRP A 534 0.68 33.95 -1.02
CA TRP A 534 1.45 34.20 0.19
C TRP A 534 2.95 34.19 -0.06
N VAL A 535 3.47 33.18 -0.76
CA VAL A 535 4.90 33.11 -1.10
C VAL A 535 5.33 34.35 -1.90
N SER A 536 4.51 34.83 -2.84
CA SER A 536 4.80 36.06 -3.56
C SER A 536 4.91 37.27 -2.63
N SER A 537 4.01 37.40 -1.64
CA SER A 537 4.06 38.52 -0.70
C SER A 537 5.30 38.47 0.19
N ILE A 538 5.72 37.28 0.63
CA ILE A 538 6.96 37.10 1.40
C ILE A 538 8.18 37.48 0.57
N LYS A 539 8.23 37.10 -0.71
CA LYS A 539 9.32 37.49 -1.62
C LYS A 539 9.40 39.00 -1.78
N ASP A 540 8.26 39.67 -1.95
CA ASP A 540 8.19 41.14 -2.09
C ASP A 540 8.63 41.85 -0.81
N GLU A 541 8.25 41.34 0.36
CA GLU A 541 8.62 41.89 1.66
C GLU A 541 10.12 41.71 1.97
N THR A 542 10.63 40.50 1.75
CA THR A 542 11.98 40.11 2.20
C THR A 542 13.06 40.32 1.14
N GLY A 543 12.69 40.41 -0.14
CA GLY A 543 13.61 40.44 -1.28
C GLY A 543 14.32 39.11 -1.55
N ILE A 544 13.91 38.03 -0.89
CA ILE A 544 14.51 36.68 -1.04
C ILE A 544 13.85 36.01 -2.23
N ALA A 545 14.61 35.81 -3.31
CA ALA A 545 14.03 35.31 -4.55
C ALA A 545 13.88 33.78 -4.58
N ASP A 546 14.81 33.06 -3.96
CA ASP A 546 14.89 31.60 -3.96
C ASP A 546 13.86 31.02 -2.98
N VAL A 547 12.94 30.19 -3.49
CA VAL A 547 11.91 29.53 -2.69
C VAL A 547 11.89 28.04 -2.99
N ALA A 548 11.81 27.24 -1.92
CA ALA A 548 11.52 25.82 -1.97
C ALA A 548 10.25 25.54 -1.17
N LEU A 549 9.23 24.95 -1.80
CA LEU A 549 8.03 24.45 -1.15
C LEU A 549 8.21 22.96 -0.93
N ALA A 550 8.19 22.51 0.31
CA ALA A 550 8.32 21.11 0.69
C ALA A 550 7.04 20.68 1.39
N GLY A 551 6.62 19.44 1.19
CA GLY A 551 5.57 18.88 2.04
C GLY A 551 4.74 17.82 1.35
N ASP A 552 3.72 17.36 2.08
CA ASP A 552 2.67 16.50 1.55
C ASP A 552 1.59 17.40 0.95
N PHE A 553 1.55 17.43 -0.38
CA PHE A 553 0.54 18.18 -1.15
C PHE A 553 -0.76 17.40 -1.29
N ASN A 554 -0.78 16.14 -0.85
CA ASN A 554 -1.88 15.20 -1.02
C ASN A 554 -2.36 15.17 -2.47
N SER A 555 -1.44 15.32 -3.43
CA SER A 555 -1.75 15.36 -4.86
C SER A 555 -0.61 14.80 -5.69
N TYR A 556 -0.99 13.95 -6.64
CA TYR A 556 -0.10 13.42 -7.66
C TYR A 556 0.24 14.49 -8.70
N THR A 557 1.35 14.30 -9.41
CA THR A 557 2.00 15.33 -10.25
C THR A 557 1.07 15.98 -11.28
N GLN A 558 0.11 15.26 -11.86
CA GLN A 558 -0.79 15.82 -12.88
C GLN A 558 -2.11 16.34 -12.32
N GLU A 559 -2.34 16.33 -11.01
CA GLU A 559 -3.57 16.82 -10.40
C GLU A 559 -3.66 18.35 -10.39
N ASP A 560 -4.89 18.87 -10.37
CA ASP A 560 -5.19 20.30 -10.45
C ASP A 560 -4.40 21.19 -9.47
N PRO A 561 -4.28 20.88 -8.17
CA PRO A 561 -3.52 21.72 -7.24
C PRO A 561 -2.03 21.81 -7.57
N MET A 562 -1.40 20.74 -8.07
CA MET A 562 0.00 20.79 -8.48
C MET A 562 0.19 21.72 -9.67
N GLN A 563 -0.82 21.82 -10.52
CA GLN A 563 -0.71 22.51 -11.80
C GLN A 563 -0.88 24.02 -11.59
N VAL A 564 -1.64 24.43 -10.57
CA VAL A 564 -1.59 25.80 -10.04
C VAL A 564 -0.17 26.20 -9.64
N LEU A 565 0.58 25.31 -9.00
CA LEU A 565 1.96 25.57 -8.56
C LEU A 565 2.93 25.64 -9.75
N TYR A 566 2.77 24.76 -10.73
CA TYR A 566 3.58 24.75 -11.94
C TYR A 566 3.34 25.99 -12.82
N GLU A 567 2.08 26.40 -12.99
CA GLU A 567 1.73 27.64 -13.68
C GLU A 567 2.30 28.89 -12.99
N ALA A 568 2.53 28.82 -11.68
CA ALA A 568 3.20 29.88 -10.91
C ALA A 568 4.73 29.87 -11.03
N GLY A 569 5.31 28.97 -11.84
CA GLY A 569 6.75 28.90 -12.12
C GLY A 569 7.55 28.06 -11.12
N PHE A 570 6.89 27.18 -10.37
CA PHE A 570 7.54 26.13 -9.62
C PHE A 570 7.75 24.89 -10.50
N ALA A 571 8.81 24.14 -10.24
CA ALA A 571 9.03 22.83 -10.85
C ALA A 571 9.35 21.83 -9.76
N ASP A 572 8.80 20.63 -9.93
CA ASP A 572 9.01 19.51 -9.05
C ASP A 572 10.44 18.95 -9.15
N SER A 573 11.04 18.58 -8.02
CA SER A 573 12.45 18.19 -7.96
C SER A 573 12.71 16.85 -8.63
N GLU A 574 11.79 15.91 -8.49
CA GLU A 574 11.79 14.59 -9.12
C GLU A 574 11.68 14.73 -10.63
N THR A 575 10.76 15.58 -11.10
CA THR A 575 10.64 15.93 -12.53
C THR A 575 11.92 16.57 -13.07
N LEU A 576 12.58 17.43 -12.29
CA LEU A 576 13.85 18.09 -12.69
C LEU A 576 15.04 17.12 -12.73
N SER A 577 15.07 16.14 -11.83
CA SER A 577 16.17 15.15 -11.75
C SER A 577 15.97 13.98 -12.70
N GLY A 578 14.72 13.65 -13.03
CA GLY A 578 14.35 12.51 -13.88
C GLY A 578 14.64 11.16 -13.22
N ASN A 579 14.68 11.09 -11.88
CA ASN A 579 15.03 9.88 -11.13
C ASN A 579 13.95 8.79 -11.13
N GLY A 580 12.69 9.09 -11.50
CA GLY A 580 11.63 8.08 -11.68
C GLY A 580 11.22 7.38 -10.39
N GLU A 581 11.43 8.04 -9.25
CA GLU A 581 11.12 7.53 -7.91
C GLU A 581 9.79 8.10 -7.41
N TYR A 582 9.20 7.43 -6.42
CA TYR A 582 7.85 7.75 -5.93
C TYR A 582 7.83 7.81 -4.41
N SER A 583 7.15 8.82 -3.85
CA SER A 583 7.10 9.03 -2.40
C SER A 583 6.04 8.18 -1.69
N TYR A 584 5.11 7.59 -2.46
CA TYR A 584 3.90 6.99 -1.94
C TYR A 584 3.45 5.77 -2.76
N SER A 585 2.82 4.82 -2.07
CA SER A 585 2.18 3.65 -2.68
C SER A 585 0.82 3.42 -2.05
N PHE A 586 -0.23 3.38 -2.88
CA PHE A 586 -1.59 3.18 -2.41
C PHE A 586 -2.39 2.30 -3.35
N SER A 587 -3.09 1.32 -2.79
CA SER A 587 -3.86 0.33 -3.56
C SER A 587 -3.05 -0.39 -4.66
N GLY A 588 -1.74 -0.54 -4.43
CA GLY A 588 -0.83 -1.19 -5.37
C GLY A 588 -0.33 -0.31 -6.51
N LEU A 589 -0.62 0.99 -6.48
CA LEU A 589 -0.16 1.97 -7.45
C LEU A 589 0.89 2.89 -6.81
N VAL A 590 1.97 3.18 -7.52
CA VAL A 590 3.01 4.13 -7.06
C VAL A 590 2.82 5.53 -7.66
N GLY A 591 3.16 6.55 -6.89
CA GLY A 591 3.13 7.96 -7.28
C GLY A 591 3.70 8.85 -6.17
N SER A 592 3.73 10.17 -6.35
CA SER A 592 4.24 11.07 -5.31
C SER A 592 3.15 11.99 -4.76
N LEU A 593 3.00 12.00 -3.44
CA LEU A 593 2.20 13.01 -2.72
C LEU A 593 3.08 14.02 -2.00
N ASP A 594 4.31 13.61 -1.67
CA ASP A 594 5.35 14.45 -1.08
C ASP A 594 6.20 15.01 -2.20
N HIS A 595 6.38 16.33 -2.19
CA HIS A 595 7.13 17.02 -3.24
C HIS A 595 8.07 18.05 -2.63
N VAL A 596 9.17 18.35 -3.34
CA VAL A 596 9.96 19.57 -3.11
C VAL A 596 9.97 20.41 -4.37
N LEU A 597 9.10 21.42 -4.42
CA LEU A 597 8.94 22.31 -5.56
C LEU A 597 9.89 23.51 -5.48
N LEU A 598 10.63 23.75 -6.55
CA LEU A 598 11.61 24.82 -6.66
C LEU A 598 11.14 25.88 -7.66
N ASN A 599 11.13 27.14 -7.25
CA ASN A 599 10.92 28.21 -8.21
C ASN A 599 12.13 28.40 -9.14
N GLU A 600 11.96 29.15 -10.24
CA GLU A 600 13.02 29.39 -11.23
C GLU A 600 14.37 29.88 -10.63
N HIS A 601 14.34 30.56 -9.48
CA HIS A 601 15.55 31.02 -8.79
C HIS A 601 16.27 29.88 -8.07
N ALA A 602 15.52 29.09 -7.29
CA ALA A 602 16.06 27.93 -6.57
C ALA A 602 16.54 26.84 -7.53
N GLN A 603 15.88 26.66 -8.69
CA GLN A 603 16.31 25.71 -9.73
C GLN A 603 17.75 25.95 -10.21
N ARG A 604 18.24 27.19 -10.24
CA ARG A 604 19.65 27.49 -10.63
C ARG A 604 20.69 27.05 -9.61
N ARG A 605 20.24 26.60 -8.44
CA ARG A 605 21.06 26.05 -7.35
C ARG A 605 20.82 24.56 -7.15
N PHE A 606 19.78 24.01 -7.77
CA PHE A 606 19.45 22.59 -7.69
C PHE A 606 20.62 21.72 -8.18
N THR A 607 20.99 20.73 -7.38
CA THR A 607 22.03 19.76 -7.75
C THR A 607 21.48 18.38 -8.08
N GLY A 608 20.24 18.11 -7.68
CA GLY A 608 19.59 16.81 -7.79
C GLY A 608 18.70 16.51 -6.58
N SER A 609 17.92 15.44 -6.70
CA SER A 609 16.99 14.96 -5.68
C SER A 609 17.08 13.43 -5.56
N ASP A 610 16.63 12.91 -4.42
CA ASP A 610 16.44 11.49 -4.17
C ASP A 610 15.18 11.32 -3.30
N ILE A 611 14.38 10.30 -3.60
CA ILE A 611 13.36 9.82 -2.68
C ILE A 611 13.93 8.60 -1.97
N TRP A 612 14.14 8.70 -0.67
CA TRP A 612 14.71 7.59 0.06
C TRP A 612 13.60 6.59 0.42
N SER A 613 13.42 5.57 -0.42
CA SER A 613 12.36 4.55 -0.34
C SER A 613 12.51 3.62 0.87
N ILE A 614 12.15 4.11 2.06
CA ILE A 614 12.21 3.37 3.33
C ILE A 614 10.83 3.03 3.91
N ASN A 615 9.74 3.53 3.34
CA ASN A 615 8.42 3.59 3.98
C ASN A 615 7.29 3.10 3.09
N SER A 616 7.05 3.75 1.95
CA SER A 616 5.78 3.59 1.23
C SER A 616 5.63 2.19 0.60
N GLY A 617 6.74 1.62 0.12
CA GLY A 617 6.78 0.28 -0.46
C GLY A 617 6.88 -0.87 0.55
N GLU A 618 7.17 -0.57 1.82
CA GLU A 618 7.32 -1.57 2.88
C GLU A 618 5.99 -2.12 3.36
N SER A 619 5.98 -3.36 3.86
CA SER A 619 4.80 -3.89 4.54
C SER A 619 4.47 -3.06 5.79
N VAL A 620 3.20 -2.71 5.97
CA VAL A 620 2.69 -2.03 7.17
C VAL A 620 2.98 -2.81 8.46
N LEU A 621 3.22 -4.13 8.37
CA LEU A 621 3.56 -4.96 9.52
C LEU A 621 4.90 -4.61 10.20
N PHE A 622 5.76 -3.82 9.54
CA PHE A 622 6.99 -3.28 10.14
C PHE A 622 6.77 -2.01 10.98
N GLU A 623 5.60 -1.36 10.83
CA GLU A 623 5.25 -0.11 11.50
C GLU A 623 5.07 -0.30 13.01
N TYR A 624 5.36 0.73 13.81
CA TYR A 624 5.17 0.65 15.27
C TYR A 624 3.71 0.35 15.65
N SER A 625 2.75 0.85 14.87
CA SER A 625 1.30 0.64 15.07
C SER A 625 0.89 -0.84 14.90
N ARG A 626 1.75 -1.66 14.31
CA ARG A 626 1.59 -3.12 14.12
C ARG A 626 2.52 -3.93 15.02
N TYR A 627 3.07 -3.32 16.07
CA TYR A 627 3.83 -4.05 17.07
C TYR A 627 3.00 -5.21 17.64
N ASN A 628 3.60 -6.39 17.77
CA ASN A 628 2.96 -7.59 18.28
C ASN A 628 1.63 -7.98 17.58
N TYR A 629 1.42 -7.59 16.31
CA TYR A 629 0.20 -7.92 15.54
C TYR A 629 0.13 -9.36 15.04
N THR A 630 1.27 -10.03 14.87
CA THR A 630 1.33 -11.37 14.27
C THR A 630 2.04 -12.36 15.19
N GLY A 631 2.16 -13.62 14.74
CA GLY A 631 2.95 -14.67 15.37
C GLY A 631 4.40 -14.28 15.70
N VAL A 632 4.97 -13.35 14.92
CA VAL A 632 6.37 -12.92 14.98
C VAL A 632 6.44 -11.42 15.27
N ASP A 633 7.44 -11.00 16.04
CA ASP A 633 7.77 -9.59 16.19
C ASP A 633 8.61 -9.13 14.99
N LEU A 634 8.07 -8.19 14.23
CA LEU A 634 8.68 -7.63 13.02
C LEU A 634 9.24 -6.23 13.27
N HIS A 635 8.98 -5.64 14.44
CA HIS A 635 9.42 -4.30 14.74
C HIS A 635 10.94 -4.24 14.95
N THR A 636 11.56 -3.18 14.44
CA THR A 636 12.97 -2.86 14.66
C THR A 636 13.13 -1.34 14.77
N ASP A 637 14.18 -0.88 15.44
CA ASP A 637 14.49 0.55 15.57
C ASP A 637 15.08 1.16 14.27
N THR A 638 15.10 0.41 13.17
CA THR A 638 15.64 0.85 11.87
C THR A 638 14.67 1.83 11.17
N PRO A 639 15.15 2.61 10.17
CA PRO A 639 14.34 3.59 9.45
C PRO A 639 13.12 3.00 8.71
N PHE A 640 13.18 1.70 8.36
CA PHE A 640 12.22 1.08 7.46
C PHE A 640 10.82 1.04 8.09
N ARG A 641 9.81 1.54 7.37
CA ARG A 641 8.43 1.74 7.83
C ARG A 641 8.34 2.59 9.11
N SER A 642 9.09 3.68 9.12
CA SER A 642 8.95 4.77 10.10
C SER A 642 7.72 5.64 9.84
N SER A 643 7.27 5.68 8.58
CA SER A 643 6.03 6.29 8.11
C SER A 643 5.43 5.43 6.98
N ASP A 644 4.29 5.86 6.47
CA ASP A 644 3.70 5.51 5.18
C ASP A 644 4.19 6.36 3.99
N HIS A 645 4.94 7.44 4.24
CA HIS A 645 5.49 8.35 3.23
C HIS A 645 7.02 8.28 3.18
N ASP A 646 7.61 8.24 1.99
CA ASP A 646 9.06 8.33 1.81
C ASP A 646 9.56 9.78 1.86
N PRO A 647 10.67 10.07 2.56
CA PRO A 647 11.21 11.41 2.59
C PRO A 647 11.86 11.79 1.25
N VAL A 648 11.58 13.02 0.80
CA VAL A 648 12.16 13.62 -0.41
C VAL A 648 13.34 14.51 -0.01
N VAL A 649 14.51 14.29 -0.59
CA VAL A 649 15.74 15.06 -0.29
C VAL A 649 16.23 15.79 -1.53
N VAL A 650 16.50 17.08 -1.39
CA VAL A 650 16.98 17.96 -2.46
C VAL A 650 18.30 18.62 -2.09
N GLY A 651 19.26 18.59 -3.02
CA GLY A 651 20.52 19.29 -2.90
C GLY A 651 20.49 20.69 -3.53
N LEU A 652 21.04 21.66 -2.81
CA LEU A 652 21.21 23.04 -3.26
C LEU A 652 22.66 23.50 -3.12
N THR A 653 23.18 24.20 -4.12
CA THR A 653 24.43 24.98 -3.99
C THR A 653 24.20 26.28 -3.22
N ARG A 654 25.25 26.81 -2.59
CA ARG A 654 25.20 28.10 -1.86
C ARG A 654 25.07 29.31 -2.78
N ASN A 655 25.49 29.18 -4.03
CA ASN A 655 25.39 30.23 -5.04
C ASN A 655 24.84 29.62 -6.33
N ALA A 656 24.03 30.38 -7.06
CA ALA A 656 23.62 29.97 -8.40
C ALA A 656 24.86 29.70 -9.27
N GLY A 657 24.80 28.62 -10.06
CA GLY A 657 25.78 28.38 -11.12
C GLY A 657 25.81 29.58 -12.08
N ARG A 658 27.00 30.00 -12.52
CA ARG A 658 27.14 31.04 -13.55
C ARG A 658 26.64 30.57 -14.90
#